data_AF-A0A7C6SB79-F1
#
_entry.id   AF-A0A7C6SB79-F1
#
_cell.length_a   1.000
_cell.length_b   1.000
_cell.length_c   1.000
_cell.angle_alpha   90.00
_cell.angle_beta   90.00
_cell.angle_gamma   90.00
#
_symmetry.space_group_name_H-M   'P 1'
#
loop_
_entity.id
_entity.type
_entity.pdbx_description
1 polymer ?
#
loop_
_entity_poly.entity_id
_entity_poly.type
_entity_poly.pdbx_seq_one_letter_code
_entity_poly.pdbx_strand_id
1 'polypeptide(L)'
;MKDNTHEMQEQLKAAYALNMCTVSVSQIVDYNDEYILEQEYEAILNNLNLEQIPKDEALLNILVKLLNVITFFRIDKVKRAQIEKKYQRTMKNAIWSAVPNIGVIVAGEPLTVVLSLATQVGIGYMNYRRTKANALADKEDSEIELRITAMEQFNALRRELFTTAWRLADEYKFPDRYRLTERQITQYNEILMDTDEIRKYERLTAVQDKFEAYLPFWYFIGHSAKYISEDQTNGIDSETRNYYRDQAKKHFEKFDGLNSFNILREDELTASFALEYIDLLLLEEKPDKEKIADLIKTAVKMAGNANDILELCAISYLKIGQTEEAEKILRILVNEDYNTATNAKLLSRIYVSQYLEDTNFLAKAQYDILASRVTSAWLFPMPDYINSNRLLQDKELRNQYLSDQRFDLQKEYREVINQFIEKYIILFNRIIPVPDKNAPSEYFRNTESSIRKRRQDVYDALQSDARNEYQRSIRESGYRFRYVELINEMLRALDTLRLFRENDLKEDMIQLIRDNLGEASGNLKEIQEKLNHDDFSIMDYEKIQKSFSFQRLTKEFFDKLTESIMDEIEKAESLDILDDIDLDLATFCMEQSIEERNLNANIKINSSETDDENDYISQDILGEDEQDERFNRRSFEKMLTTVKEASDSIIEDSEKAEILIRGSQEFELYFKNVKLKGDAFKSKTLAVIDDKTRTDLDLFITSDGIVPVKRSKVDKLREFDKLEYQGKSIKLGWPEEYSNRAVNVGNLYNLLERLGKIRKI
;
A
#
# COMPACT_ATOMS: atom_id res chain seq x y z
N MET A 1 43.25 7.44 45.78
CA MET A 1 42.36 7.53 44.61
C MET A 1 43.22 7.28 43.39
N LYS A 2 43.00 6.18 42.68
CA LYS A 2 43.63 5.96 41.37
C LYS A 2 42.85 6.81 40.38
N ASP A 3 43.53 7.65 39.63
CA ASP A 3 42.97 8.32 38.46
C ASP A 3 42.68 7.24 37.41
N ASN A 4 41.44 6.73 37.38
CA ASN A 4 40.98 5.88 36.28
C ASN A 4 40.79 6.80 35.06
N THR A 5 41.88 7.06 34.35
CA THR A 5 41.80 7.77 33.07
C THR A 5 41.38 6.74 32.03
N HIS A 6 40.08 6.67 31.76
CA HIS A 6 39.53 5.83 30.71
C HIS A 6 39.96 6.35 29.33
N GLU A 7 40.28 5.44 28.41
CA GLU A 7 40.61 5.82 27.04
C GLU A 7 39.38 6.42 26.34
N MET A 8 39.60 7.32 25.37
CA MET A 8 38.51 7.99 24.65
C MET A 8 37.50 7.00 24.04
N GLN A 9 37.96 5.82 23.61
CA GLN A 9 37.09 4.76 23.13
C GLN A 9 36.18 4.18 24.22
N GLU A 10 36.68 3.97 25.44
CA GLU A 10 35.85 3.50 26.56
C GLU A 10 34.81 4.54 26.96
N GLN A 11 35.17 5.82 26.90
CA GLN A 11 34.25 6.94 27.15
C GLN A 11 33.10 6.98 26.14
N LEU A 12 33.41 6.90 24.84
CA LEU A 12 32.42 6.87 23.77
C LEU A 12 31.53 5.63 23.84
N LYS A 13 32.12 4.48 24.16
CA LYS A 13 31.40 3.21 24.31
C LYS A 13 30.42 3.23 25.48
N ALA A 14 30.82 3.79 26.63
CA ALA A 14 29.93 3.98 27.77
C ALA A 14 28.79 4.95 27.47
N ALA A 15 29.10 6.09 26.83
CA ALA A 15 28.09 7.05 26.40
C ALA A 15 27.13 6.45 25.36
N TYR A 16 27.63 5.65 24.41
CA TYR A 16 26.81 4.98 23.41
C TYR A 16 25.84 3.98 24.04
N ALA A 17 26.31 3.11 24.95
CA ALA A 17 25.44 2.16 25.63
C ALA A 17 24.33 2.85 26.44
N LEU A 18 24.65 3.98 27.09
CA LEU A 18 23.67 4.81 27.79
C LEU A 18 22.65 5.44 26.82
N ASN A 19 23.14 6.04 25.72
CA ASN A 19 22.30 6.69 24.72
C ASN A 19 21.38 5.68 24.03
N MET A 20 21.84 4.46 23.75
CA MET A 20 21.04 3.39 23.20
C MET A 20 19.83 3.11 24.10
N CYS A 21 20.04 2.91 25.41
CA CYS A 21 18.92 2.69 26.35
C CYS A 21 17.98 3.91 26.44
N THR A 22 18.55 5.11 26.40
CA THR A 22 17.80 6.37 26.54
C THR A 22 16.93 6.66 25.32
N VAL A 23 17.49 6.48 24.12
CA VAL A 23 16.75 6.59 22.85
C VAL A 23 15.73 5.48 22.75
N SER A 24 16.10 4.27 23.15
CA SER A 24 15.26 3.11 23.48
C SER A 24 13.89 3.47 24.02
N VAL A 25 13.94 3.87 25.29
CA VAL A 25 12.77 4.24 26.08
C VAL A 25 12.06 5.46 25.48
N SER A 26 12.81 6.41 24.91
CA SER A 26 12.22 7.61 24.36
C SER A 26 11.39 7.33 23.10
N GLN A 27 11.89 6.51 22.18
CA GLN A 27 11.19 6.13 20.95
C GLN A 27 9.93 5.32 21.24
N ILE A 28 9.98 4.38 22.19
CA ILE A 28 8.80 3.62 22.60
C ILE A 28 7.68 4.56 23.07
N VAL A 29 8.01 5.58 23.86
CA VAL A 29 7.05 6.55 24.37
C VAL A 29 6.60 7.54 23.30
N ASP A 30 7.52 8.09 22.52
CA ASP A 30 7.24 9.15 21.54
C ASP A 30 6.41 8.63 20.36
N TYR A 31 6.66 7.40 19.90
CA TYR A 31 5.87 6.77 18.84
C TYR A 31 4.58 6.13 19.35
N ASN A 32 4.46 5.85 20.66
CA ASN A 32 3.29 5.21 21.28
C ASN A 32 2.83 3.95 20.52
N ASP A 33 3.74 3.00 20.26
CA ASP A 33 3.49 1.88 19.36
C ASP A 33 4.00 0.54 19.92
N GLU A 34 3.12 -0.48 19.96
CA GLU A 34 3.53 -1.80 20.47
C GLU A 34 4.50 -2.55 19.54
N TYR A 35 4.52 -2.30 18.22
CA TYR A 35 5.50 -2.90 17.30
C TYR A 35 6.88 -2.25 17.40
N ILE A 36 6.95 -0.92 17.58
CA ILE A 36 8.24 -0.25 17.88
C ILE A 36 8.79 -0.73 19.21
N LEU A 37 7.93 -0.97 20.21
CA LEU A 37 8.33 -1.62 21.46
C LEU A 37 8.96 -3.00 21.22
N GLU A 38 8.40 -3.81 20.31
CA GLU A 38 8.96 -5.11 19.95
C GLU A 38 10.28 -5.00 19.16
N GLN A 39 10.43 -4.03 18.26
CA GLN A 39 11.70 -3.77 17.57
C GLN A 39 12.82 -3.42 18.56
N GLU A 40 12.54 -2.51 19.49
CA GLU A 40 13.51 -2.10 20.51
C GLU A 40 13.79 -3.24 21.52
N TYR A 41 12.83 -4.13 21.74
CA TYR A 41 13.05 -5.36 22.50
C TYR A 41 14.08 -6.28 21.84
N GLU A 42 13.90 -6.60 20.55
CA GLU A 42 14.79 -7.50 19.82
C GLU A 42 16.19 -6.87 19.69
N ALA A 43 16.25 -5.57 19.40
CA ALA A 43 17.50 -4.81 19.29
C ALA A 43 18.30 -4.78 20.61
N ILE A 44 17.63 -4.71 21.77
CA ILE A 44 18.31 -4.69 23.07
C ILE A 44 18.44 -6.10 23.65
N LEU A 45 17.36 -6.80 24.00
CA LEU A 45 17.41 -8.02 24.85
C LEU A 45 18.13 -9.19 24.19
N ASN A 46 17.73 -9.56 22.98
CA ASN A 46 18.21 -10.79 22.34
C ASN A 46 19.59 -10.61 21.72
N ASN A 47 20.18 -9.42 21.85
CA ASN A 47 21.23 -9.01 20.94
C ASN A 47 22.43 -8.33 21.62
N LEU A 48 22.41 -8.08 22.93
CA LEU A 48 23.59 -7.53 23.61
C LEU A 48 24.81 -8.45 23.49
N ASN A 49 25.92 -7.86 23.04
CA ASN A 49 27.23 -8.48 23.12
C ASN A 49 27.77 -8.34 24.55
N LEU A 50 27.59 -9.39 25.35
CA LEU A 50 28.06 -9.42 26.73
C LEU A 50 29.60 -9.40 26.85
N GLU A 51 30.38 -9.63 25.81
CA GLU A 51 31.82 -9.41 25.90
C GLU A 51 32.15 -7.93 25.83
N GLN A 52 31.45 -7.22 24.94
CA GLN A 52 31.77 -5.85 24.61
C GLN A 52 31.07 -4.82 25.49
N ILE A 53 29.81 -5.02 25.89
CA ILE A 53 29.06 -4.00 26.65
C ILE A 53 29.79 -3.58 27.96
N PRO A 54 29.83 -2.27 28.32
CA PRO A 54 30.45 -1.81 29.56
C PRO A 54 29.95 -2.56 30.79
N LYS A 55 30.88 -3.01 31.65
CA LYS A 55 30.62 -3.83 32.83
C LYS A 55 30.34 -2.98 34.07
N ASP A 56 29.30 -2.17 33.98
CA ASP A 56 28.88 -1.26 35.04
C ASP A 56 27.55 -1.70 35.68
N GLU A 57 27.46 -1.63 37.00
CA GLU A 57 26.29 -2.06 37.77
C GLU A 57 25.06 -1.17 37.51
N ALA A 58 25.25 0.14 37.33
CA ALA A 58 24.15 1.05 37.03
C ALA A 58 23.57 0.79 35.64
N LEU A 59 24.44 0.47 34.67
CA LEU A 59 24.01 0.06 33.32
C LEU A 59 23.27 -1.30 33.35
N LEU A 60 23.80 -2.29 34.07
CA LEU A 60 23.13 -3.59 34.23
C LEU A 60 21.74 -3.45 34.84
N ASN A 61 21.62 -2.66 35.90
CA ASN A 61 20.36 -2.44 36.60
C ASN A 61 19.29 -1.81 35.69
N ILE A 62 19.65 -0.80 34.89
CA ILE A 62 18.67 -0.15 34.01
C ILE A 62 18.27 -1.06 32.84
N LEU A 63 19.22 -1.83 32.29
CA LEU A 63 18.92 -2.84 31.29
C LEU A 63 17.92 -3.85 31.84
N VAL A 64 18.18 -4.48 32.98
CA VAL A 64 17.25 -5.46 33.60
C VAL A 64 15.84 -4.88 33.79
N LYS A 65 15.73 -3.63 34.22
CA LYS A 65 14.42 -3.00 34.41
C LYS A 65 13.70 -2.70 33.10
N LEU A 66 14.42 -2.19 32.09
CA LEU A 66 13.90 -1.98 30.75
C LEU A 66 13.35 -3.30 30.18
N LEU A 67 14.09 -4.40 30.35
CA LEU A 67 13.69 -5.73 29.90
C LEU A 67 12.40 -6.20 30.56
N ASN A 68 12.27 -6.03 31.88
CA ASN A 68 11.07 -6.41 32.61
C ASN A 68 9.82 -5.63 32.16
N VAL A 69 9.97 -4.33 31.91
CA VAL A 69 8.87 -3.48 31.43
C VAL A 69 8.46 -3.90 30.02
N ILE A 70 9.41 -4.01 29.08
CA ILE A 70 9.10 -4.38 27.69
C ILE A 70 8.46 -5.76 27.61
N THR A 71 9.00 -6.77 28.32
CA THR A 71 8.48 -8.15 28.32
C THR A 71 7.01 -8.21 28.75
N PHE A 72 6.60 -7.35 29.68
CA PHE A 72 5.23 -7.32 30.17
C PHE A 72 4.23 -6.78 29.13
N PHE A 73 4.66 -5.95 28.18
CA PHE A 73 3.81 -5.28 27.20
C PHE A 73 3.99 -5.77 25.75
N ARG A 74 4.61 -6.94 25.56
CA ARG A 74 4.84 -7.50 24.22
C ARG A 74 3.53 -7.76 23.46
N ILE A 75 3.61 -7.57 22.15
CA ILE A 75 2.51 -7.84 21.23
C ILE A 75 2.21 -9.34 21.12
N ASP A 76 0.96 -9.64 20.76
CA ASP A 76 0.55 -11.00 20.38
C ASP A 76 1.30 -11.46 19.12
N LYS A 77 1.79 -12.70 19.12
CA LYS A 77 2.53 -13.33 18.01
C LYS A 77 1.76 -13.28 16.68
N VAL A 78 0.43 -13.37 16.71
CA VAL A 78 -0.39 -13.32 15.49
C VAL A 78 -0.33 -11.96 14.82
N LYS A 79 -0.38 -10.87 15.60
CA LYS A 79 -0.30 -9.49 15.07
C LYS A 79 1.09 -9.19 14.50
N ARG A 80 2.15 -9.64 15.19
CA ARG A 80 3.54 -9.53 14.70
C ARG A 80 3.68 -10.16 13.32
N ALA A 81 3.17 -11.38 13.15
CA ALA A 81 3.25 -12.12 11.89
C ALA A 81 2.53 -11.39 10.73
N GLN A 82 1.45 -10.65 11.00
CA GLN A 82 0.73 -9.90 9.97
C GLN A 82 1.51 -8.68 9.46
N ILE A 83 2.10 -7.90 10.36
CA ILE A 83 2.94 -6.74 10.01
C ILE A 83 4.17 -7.20 9.23
N GLU A 84 4.84 -8.25 9.74
CA GLU A 84 6.02 -8.82 9.11
C GLU A 84 5.69 -9.37 7.71
N LYS A 85 4.53 -10.01 7.54
CA LYS A 85 4.10 -10.51 6.23
C LYS A 85 3.97 -9.39 5.18
N LYS A 86 3.47 -8.21 5.58
CA LYS A 86 3.36 -7.04 4.67
C LYS A 86 4.75 -6.53 4.27
N TYR A 87 5.63 -6.35 5.25
CA TYR A 87 7.02 -5.95 5.04
C TYR A 87 7.76 -6.92 4.11
N GLN A 88 7.75 -8.21 4.44
CA GLN A 88 8.46 -9.25 3.71
C GLN A 88 7.97 -9.39 2.27
N ARG A 89 6.69 -9.10 2.00
CA ARG A 89 6.17 -9.07 0.63
C ARG A 89 6.76 -7.92 -0.19
N THR A 90 6.70 -6.69 0.34
CA THR A 90 7.29 -5.52 -0.32
C THR A 90 8.78 -5.70 -0.56
N MET A 91 9.50 -6.23 0.45
CA MET A 91 10.93 -6.49 0.34
C MET A 91 11.25 -7.55 -0.73
N LYS A 92 10.53 -8.68 -0.74
CA LYS A 92 10.74 -9.72 -1.76
C LYS A 92 10.51 -9.22 -3.18
N ASN A 93 9.45 -8.45 -3.41
CA ASN A 93 9.15 -7.91 -4.75
C ASN A 93 10.23 -6.92 -5.20
N ALA A 94 10.67 -6.05 -4.29
CA ALA A 94 11.75 -5.12 -4.60
C ALA A 94 13.07 -5.86 -4.86
N ILE A 95 13.45 -6.84 -4.03
CA ILE A 95 14.63 -7.67 -4.29
C ILE A 95 14.51 -8.35 -5.65
N TRP A 96 13.36 -8.97 -5.96
CA TRP A 96 13.09 -9.62 -7.24
C TRP A 96 13.32 -8.67 -8.43
N SER A 97 12.79 -7.45 -8.36
CA SER A 97 12.94 -6.42 -9.41
C SER A 97 14.39 -6.04 -9.73
N ALA A 98 15.32 -6.35 -8.83
CA ALA A 98 16.71 -5.96 -8.91
C ALA A 98 17.67 -7.14 -8.96
N VAL A 99 17.13 -8.36 -8.95
CA VAL A 99 17.90 -9.54 -9.27
C VAL A 99 18.33 -9.40 -10.73
N PRO A 100 19.64 -9.47 -11.01
CA PRO A 100 20.15 -9.33 -12.38
C PRO A 100 19.72 -10.52 -13.24
N ASN A 101 19.70 -10.31 -14.56
CA ASN A 101 19.54 -11.38 -15.53
C ASN A 101 20.41 -12.60 -15.16
N ILE A 102 19.78 -13.76 -14.96
CA ILE A 102 20.48 -15.00 -14.63
C ILE A 102 21.54 -15.39 -15.68
N GLY A 103 21.40 -14.92 -16.92
CA GLY A 103 22.37 -15.09 -17.99
C GLY A 103 23.67 -14.32 -17.75
N VAL A 104 23.69 -13.26 -16.96
CA VAL A 104 24.92 -12.50 -16.67
C VAL A 104 25.72 -13.14 -15.52
N ILE A 105 25.10 -14.03 -14.75
CA ILE A 105 25.78 -14.75 -13.67
C ILE A 105 26.70 -15.81 -14.28
N VAL A 106 27.98 -15.51 -14.36
CA VAL A 106 29.08 -16.42 -14.71
C VAL A 106 29.98 -16.54 -13.49
N ALA A 107 30.39 -17.75 -13.13
CA ALA A 107 31.18 -17.95 -11.91
C ALA A 107 32.47 -17.11 -11.95
N GLY A 108 32.60 -16.16 -11.02
CA GLY A 108 33.77 -15.29 -10.90
C GLY A 108 33.75 -13.96 -11.67
N GLU A 109 32.79 -13.71 -12.58
CA GLU A 109 32.67 -12.41 -13.25
C GLU A 109 31.79 -11.43 -12.44
N PRO A 110 32.28 -10.20 -12.14
CA PRO A 110 31.48 -9.17 -11.47
C PRO A 110 30.26 -8.76 -12.30
N LEU A 111 29.10 -8.58 -11.66
CA LEU A 111 27.92 -8.03 -12.30
C LEU A 111 28.05 -6.51 -12.50
N THR A 112 27.50 -5.99 -13.59
CA THR A 112 27.58 -4.55 -13.94
C THR A 112 26.44 -3.70 -13.38
N VAL A 113 25.43 -4.30 -12.75
CA VAL A 113 24.24 -3.58 -12.24
C VAL A 113 24.45 -3.16 -10.79
N VAL A 114 24.40 -1.84 -10.53
CA VAL A 114 24.42 -1.24 -9.19
C VAL A 114 23.07 -0.59 -8.92
N LEU A 115 22.07 -1.38 -8.54
CA LEU A 115 20.82 -0.86 -7.97
C LEU A 115 20.90 -0.91 -6.44
N SER A 116 20.45 0.17 -5.77
CA SER A 116 20.43 0.24 -4.30
C SER A 116 19.06 -0.03 -3.70
N LEU A 117 18.80 -1.32 -3.48
CA LEU A 117 17.57 -1.82 -2.88
C LEU A 117 17.37 -1.40 -1.42
N ALA A 118 18.46 -1.45 -0.63
CA ALA A 118 18.41 -1.18 0.81
C ALA A 118 17.92 0.25 1.10
N THR A 119 18.37 1.22 0.28
CA THR A 119 17.98 2.63 0.43
C THR A 119 16.54 2.88 0.00
N GLN A 120 16.07 2.26 -1.09
CA GLN A 120 14.73 2.52 -1.64
C GLN A 120 13.60 1.88 -0.82
N VAL A 121 13.78 0.62 -0.42
CA VAL A 121 12.74 -0.14 0.30
C VAL A 121 12.79 0.15 1.80
N GLY A 122 13.99 0.40 2.33
CA GLY A 122 14.28 0.41 3.76
C GLY A 122 14.21 -0.99 4.36
N ILE A 123 15.18 -1.33 5.20
CA ILE A 123 15.16 -2.59 5.96
C ILE A 123 14.13 -2.50 7.09
N GLY A 124 13.66 -3.64 7.62
CA GLY A 124 12.47 -3.78 8.47
C GLY A 124 12.36 -2.77 9.62
N TYR A 125 13.47 -2.41 10.24
CA TYR A 125 13.55 -1.33 11.23
C TYR A 125 12.97 0.01 10.74
N MET A 126 13.28 0.40 9.50
CA MET A 126 12.90 1.69 8.90
C MET A 126 11.55 1.68 8.21
N ASN A 127 11.24 0.61 7.47
CA ASN A 127 10.04 0.57 6.66
C ASN A 127 8.77 0.73 7.52
N TYR A 128 8.71 0.06 8.68
CA TYR A 128 7.56 0.20 9.59
C TYR A 128 7.37 1.63 10.09
N ARG A 129 8.45 2.31 10.50
CA ARG A 129 8.39 3.69 11.01
C ARG A 129 7.99 4.68 9.92
N ARG A 130 8.48 4.48 8.70
CA ARG A 130 8.08 5.25 7.52
C ARG A 130 6.61 5.03 7.18
N THR A 131 6.17 3.78 7.16
CA THR A 131 4.77 3.41 6.95
C THR A 131 3.87 4.04 8.01
N LYS A 132 4.28 4.04 9.28
CA LYS A 132 3.55 4.70 10.37
C LYS A 132 3.48 6.22 10.19
N ALA A 133 4.58 6.87 9.79
CA ALA A 133 4.60 8.30 9.50
C ALA A 133 3.64 8.66 8.35
N ASN A 134 3.59 7.83 7.30
CA ASN A 134 2.66 8.00 6.18
C ASN A 134 1.21 7.68 6.57
N ALA A 135 0.96 6.64 7.38
CA ALA A 135 -0.37 6.27 7.86
C ALA A 135 -0.97 7.26 8.88
N LEU A 136 -0.15 8.09 9.53
CA LEU A 136 -0.63 9.24 10.30
C LEU A 136 -1.17 10.36 9.39
N ALA A 137 -0.74 10.42 8.12
CA ALA A 137 -1.33 11.27 7.09
C ALA A 137 -2.58 10.61 6.47
N ASP A 138 -2.56 9.28 6.30
CA ASP A 138 -3.66 8.47 5.76
C ASP A 138 -4.37 7.69 6.88
N LYS A 139 -5.30 8.36 7.58
CA LYS A 139 -6.09 7.74 8.66
C LYS A 139 -6.88 6.52 8.18
N GLU A 140 -6.35 5.29 8.39
CA GLU A 140 -7.18 4.10 8.66
C GLU A 140 -6.47 2.78 9.07
N ASP A 141 -5.20 2.75 9.51
CA ASP A 141 -4.65 1.51 10.10
C ASP A 141 -4.94 1.42 11.61
N SER A 142 -5.76 0.43 11.99
CA SER A 142 -6.30 0.18 13.33
C SER A 142 -5.23 0.11 14.43
N GLU A 143 -5.35 1.01 15.40
CA GLU A 143 -4.38 1.39 16.43
C GLU A 143 -3.80 0.23 17.28
N ILE A 144 -2.48 0.04 17.15
CA ILE A 144 -1.62 -0.70 18.08
C ILE A 144 -0.97 0.34 19.00
N GLU A 145 -1.78 0.94 19.86
CA GLU A 145 -1.29 1.92 20.83
C GLU A 145 -0.86 1.25 22.14
N LEU A 146 0.20 1.78 22.75
CA LEU A 146 0.62 1.33 24.07
C LEU A 146 -0.40 1.76 25.12
N ARG A 147 -0.68 0.85 26.06
CA ARG A 147 -1.61 1.14 27.17
C ARG A 147 -1.03 2.23 28.09
N ILE A 148 -1.90 3.03 28.70
CA ILE A 148 -1.52 4.09 29.67
C ILE A 148 -0.56 3.56 30.75
N THR A 149 -0.83 2.37 31.30
CA THR A 149 0.05 1.74 32.30
C THR A 149 1.46 1.44 31.77
N ALA A 150 1.60 1.12 30.48
CA ALA A 150 2.91 0.97 29.84
C ALA A 150 3.65 2.30 29.79
N MET A 151 2.97 3.36 29.35
CA MET A 151 3.53 4.71 29.30
C MET A 151 4.00 5.20 30.66
N GLU A 152 3.26 4.94 31.73
CA GLU A 152 3.69 5.28 33.09
C GLU A 152 4.97 4.55 33.52
N GLN A 153 5.11 3.26 33.16
CA GLN A 153 6.32 2.49 33.47
C GLN A 153 7.53 2.95 32.67
N PHE A 154 7.38 3.27 31.38
CA PHE A 154 8.46 3.85 30.59
C PHE A 154 8.88 5.23 31.08
N ASN A 155 7.93 6.06 31.53
CA ASN A 155 8.24 7.34 32.19
C ASN A 155 8.95 7.15 33.54
N ALA A 156 8.73 6.04 34.24
CA ALA A 156 9.54 5.69 35.41
C ALA A 156 10.98 5.32 35.00
N LEU A 157 11.17 4.52 33.94
CA LEU A 157 12.49 4.19 33.41
C LEU A 157 13.29 5.43 32.97
N ARG A 158 12.63 6.42 32.36
CA ARG A 158 13.27 7.71 32.00
C ARG A 158 13.96 8.38 33.21
N ARG A 159 13.30 8.39 34.38
CA ARG A 159 13.88 8.96 35.62
C ARG A 159 15.08 8.15 36.13
N GLU A 160 15.02 6.83 35.98
CA GLU A 160 16.12 5.97 36.39
C GLU A 160 17.32 6.05 35.44
N LEU A 161 17.07 6.19 34.13
CA LEU A 161 18.10 6.44 33.12
C LEU A 161 18.90 7.70 33.44
N PHE A 162 18.27 8.75 33.95
CA PHE A 162 18.99 9.94 34.43
C PHE A 162 19.97 9.61 35.58
N THR A 163 19.56 8.74 36.50
CA THR A 163 20.44 8.30 37.60
C THR A 163 21.59 7.45 37.07
N THR A 164 21.33 6.56 36.11
CA THR A 164 22.38 5.77 35.45
C THR A 164 23.33 6.67 34.68
N ALA A 165 22.83 7.67 33.96
CA ALA A 165 23.63 8.64 33.23
C ALA A 165 24.59 9.38 34.16
N TRP A 166 24.10 9.84 35.32
CA TRP A 166 24.92 10.49 36.33
C TRP A 166 26.08 9.60 36.80
N ARG A 167 25.79 8.32 37.10
CA ARG A 167 26.80 7.36 37.58
C ARG A 167 27.84 7.03 36.50
N LEU A 168 27.41 6.79 35.27
CA LEU A 168 28.31 6.48 34.15
C LEU A 168 29.18 7.68 33.78
N ALA A 169 28.64 8.90 33.79
CA ALA A 169 29.42 10.10 33.54
C ALA A 169 30.50 10.30 34.63
N ASP A 170 30.19 9.97 35.88
CA ASP A 170 31.17 10.05 36.98
C ASP A 170 32.24 8.96 36.90
N GLU A 171 31.87 7.72 36.57
CA GLU A 171 32.82 6.60 36.47
C GLU A 171 33.74 6.75 35.25
N TYR A 172 33.16 6.92 34.06
CA TYR A 172 33.91 6.95 32.80
C TYR A 172 34.49 8.33 32.44
N LYS A 173 34.09 9.39 33.17
CA LYS A 173 34.54 10.78 32.96
C LYS A 173 34.33 11.30 31.53
N PHE A 174 33.30 10.82 30.83
CA PHE A 174 32.97 11.33 29.50
C PHE A 174 32.31 12.74 29.59
N PRO A 175 32.53 13.63 28.60
CA PRO A 175 31.91 14.94 28.59
C PRO A 175 30.39 14.85 28.36
N ASP A 176 29.61 15.70 29.03
CA ASP A 176 28.12 15.67 28.94
C ASP A 176 27.60 15.85 27.50
N ARG A 177 28.38 16.45 26.59
CA ARG A 177 28.04 16.54 25.16
C ARG A 177 27.84 15.18 24.48
N TYR A 178 28.41 14.10 25.02
CA TYR A 178 28.20 12.75 24.51
C TYR A 178 26.86 12.15 24.95
N ARG A 179 26.22 12.70 25.99
CA ARG A 179 24.94 12.21 26.50
C ARG A 179 23.79 12.91 25.79
N LEU A 180 22.80 12.13 25.39
CA LEU A 180 21.55 12.65 24.85
C LEU A 180 20.54 12.99 25.96
N THR A 181 19.86 14.11 25.79
CA THR A 181 18.72 14.54 26.60
C THR A 181 17.42 14.15 25.92
N GLU A 182 16.35 13.96 26.69
CA GLU A 182 15.01 13.65 26.15
C GLU A 182 14.59 14.66 25.07
N ARG A 183 14.81 15.96 25.30
CA ARG A 183 14.49 17.00 24.31
C ARG A 183 15.23 16.82 22.98
N GLN A 184 16.50 16.42 23.02
CA GLN A 184 17.26 16.15 21.80
C GLN A 184 16.73 14.92 21.07
N ILE A 185 16.32 13.89 21.82
CA ILE A 185 15.78 12.65 21.27
C ILE A 185 14.40 12.87 20.65
N THR A 186 13.51 13.60 21.34
CA THR A 186 12.19 13.97 20.78
C THR A 186 12.35 14.80 19.52
N GLN A 187 13.24 15.82 19.53
CA GLN A 187 13.55 16.59 18.32
C GLN A 187 14.04 15.68 17.19
N TYR A 188 14.90 14.72 17.49
CA TYR A 188 15.41 13.77 16.51
C TYR A 188 14.33 12.84 15.96
N ASN A 189 13.44 12.32 16.81
CA ASN A 189 12.31 11.48 16.38
C ASN A 189 11.36 12.26 15.46
N GLU A 190 11.07 13.52 15.76
CA GLU A 190 10.30 14.42 14.89
C GLU A 190 10.98 14.71 13.54
N ILE A 191 12.30 14.65 13.48
CA ILE A 191 13.04 14.79 12.22
C ILE A 191 12.93 13.51 11.41
N LEU A 192 13.09 12.33 12.04
CA LEU A 192 12.98 11.04 11.34
C LEU A 192 11.60 10.81 10.70
N MET A 193 10.54 11.34 11.32
CA MET A 193 9.16 11.27 10.81
C MET A 193 8.85 12.30 9.68
N ASP A 194 9.81 13.15 9.32
CA ASP A 194 9.62 14.13 8.25
C ASP A 194 9.54 13.42 6.88
N THR A 195 8.48 13.67 6.10
CA THR A 195 8.30 13.04 4.78
C THR A 195 9.08 13.76 3.68
N ASP A 196 9.51 15.01 3.93
CA ASP A 196 10.39 15.75 3.03
C ASP A 196 11.85 15.38 3.34
N GLU A 197 12.45 14.54 2.50
CA GLU A 197 13.80 13.99 2.73
C GLU A 197 14.89 15.07 2.68
N ILE A 198 14.74 16.11 1.84
CA ILE A 198 15.69 17.22 1.79
C ILE A 198 15.63 18.02 3.10
N ARG A 199 14.42 18.36 3.55
CA ARG A 199 14.23 19.04 4.83
C ARG A 199 14.70 18.18 6.00
N LYS A 200 14.46 16.86 5.97
CA LYS A 200 14.95 15.91 6.97
C LYS A 200 16.47 15.97 7.08
N TYR A 201 17.17 15.88 5.95
CA TYR A 201 18.64 15.94 5.92
C TYR A 201 19.18 17.25 6.50
N GLU A 202 18.59 18.40 6.13
CA GLU A 202 18.98 19.71 6.66
C GLU A 202 18.76 19.79 8.19
N ARG A 203 17.62 19.30 8.68
CA ARG A 203 17.32 19.27 10.11
C ARG A 203 18.26 18.33 10.88
N LEU A 204 18.63 17.17 10.31
CA LEU A 204 19.62 16.26 10.89
C LEU A 204 21.00 16.93 10.95
N THR A 205 21.43 17.55 9.87
CA THR A 205 22.71 18.27 9.80
C THR A 205 22.81 19.36 10.87
N ALA A 206 21.71 20.11 11.10
CA ALA A 206 21.67 21.16 12.12
C ALA A 206 21.82 20.66 13.57
N VAL A 207 21.64 19.36 13.83
CA VAL A 207 21.73 18.78 15.18
C VAL A 207 22.91 17.82 15.37
N GLN A 208 23.70 17.55 14.32
CA GLN A 208 24.70 16.48 14.30
C GLN A 208 25.75 16.52 15.41
N ASP A 209 26.16 17.71 15.85
CA ASP A 209 27.17 17.89 16.90
C ASP A 209 26.68 17.37 18.27
N LYS A 210 25.37 17.13 18.43
CA LYS A 210 24.78 16.58 19.65
C LYS A 210 24.80 15.05 19.69
N PHE A 211 25.07 14.38 18.57
CA PHE A 211 24.93 12.92 18.41
C PHE A 211 26.27 12.21 18.18
N GLU A 212 27.38 12.81 18.59
CA GLU A 212 28.74 12.27 18.41
C GLU A 212 28.89 10.81 18.86
N ALA A 213 28.28 10.45 20.00
CA ALA A 213 28.37 9.12 20.60
C ALA A 213 27.14 8.24 20.35
N TYR A 214 26.33 8.51 19.32
CA TYR A 214 25.14 7.72 19.00
C TYR A 214 25.19 7.25 17.54
N LEU A 215 25.61 6.00 17.33
CA LEU A 215 25.84 5.42 16.00
C LEU A 215 24.63 5.54 15.07
N PRO A 216 23.38 5.19 15.49
CA PRO A 216 22.23 5.22 14.59
C PRO A 216 22.01 6.57 13.91
N PHE A 217 22.32 7.68 14.58
CA PHE A 217 22.20 9.01 13.99
C PHE A 217 23.02 9.15 12.69
N TRP A 218 24.27 8.66 12.68
CA TRP A 218 25.17 8.73 11.53
C TRP A 218 24.69 7.86 10.37
N TYR A 219 24.04 6.75 10.67
CA TYR A 219 23.35 5.96 9.66
C TYR A 219 22.19 6.74 9.04
N PHE A 220 21.28 7.29 9.85
CA PHE A 220 20.08 7.96 9.30
C PHE A 220 20.39 9.20 8.47
N ILE A 221 21.36 10.01 8.89
CA ILE A 221 21.79 11.16 8.08
C ILE A 221 22.48 10.73 6.78
N GLY A 222 23.25 9.63 6.80
CA GLY A 222 23.84 9.03 5.60
C GLY A 222 22.81 8.46 4.64
N HIS A 223 21.84 7.71 5.18
CA HIS A 223 20.70 7.15 4.46
C HIS A 223 19.86 8.26 3.79
N SER A 224 19.49 9.31 4.54
CA SER A 224 18.73 10.44 3.96
C SER A 224 19.49 11.11 2.81
N ALA A 225 20.79 11.36 2.97
CA ALA A 225 21.60 11.90 1.88
C ALA A 225 21.61 10.98 0.65
N LYS A 226 21.81 9.68 0.86
CA LYS A 226 21.82 8.71 -0.23
C LYS A 226 20.47 8.64 -0.93
N TYR A 227 19.38 8.56 -0.17
CA TYR A 227 18.01 8.54 -0.70
C TYR A 227 17.73 9.74 -1.60
N ILE A 228 18.08 10.96 -1.15
CA ILE A 228 17.95 12.19 -1.98
C ILE A 228 18.75 12.07 -3.28
N SER A 229 19.96 11.49 -3.23
CA SER A 229 20.79 11.37 -4.43
C SER A 229 20.22 10.40 -5.49
N GLU A 230 19.50 9.38 -5.05
CA GLU A 230 18.94 8.31 -5.88
C GLU A 230 17.51 8.62 -6.37
N ASP A 231 16.73 9.38 -5.60
CA ASP A 231 15.37 9.74 -5.96
C ASP A 231 15.35 10.64 -7.22
N GLN A 232 14.89 10.09 -8.33
CA GLN A 232 14.82 10.79 -9.61
C GLN A 232 13.68 11.82 -9.67
N THR A 233 12.70 11.73 -8.76
CA THR A 233 11.48 12.54 -8.79
C THR A 233 11.61 13.89 -8.07
N ASN A 234 12.63 14.06 -7.23
CA ASN A 234 12.86 15.28 -6.44
C ASN A 234 13.34 16.51 -7.23
N GLY A 235 13.54 16.39 -8.55
CA GLY A 235 13.84 17.51 -9.43
C GLY A 235 15.24 18.15 -9.27
N ILE A 236 16.17 17.53 -8.52
CA ILE A 236 17.53 18.06 -8.34
C ILE A 236 18.48 17.65 -9.49
N ASP A 237 19.44 18.51 -9.79
CA ASP A 237 20.43 18.30 -10.86
C ASP A 237 21.53 17.29 -10.50
N SER A 238 22.33 16.89 -11.49
CA SER A 238 23.37 15.87 -11.30
C SER A 238 24.51 16.32 -10.36
N GLU A 239 24.79 17.62 -10.28
CA GLU A 239 25.85 18.13 -9.40
C GLU A 239 25.40 18.04 -7.94
N THR A 240 24.16 18.40 -7.68
CA THR A 240 23.49 18.29 -6.37
C THR A 240 23.38 16.82 -5.94
N ARG A 241 23.06 15.89 -6.87
CA ARG A 241 23.08 14.44 -6.57
C ARG A 241 24.46 13.98 -6.12
N ASN A 242 25.52 14.41 -6.82
CA ASN A 242 26.88 14.04 -6.45
C ASN A 242 27.28 14.63 -5.09
N TYR A 243 26.86 15.86 -4.78
CA TYR A 243 27.04 16.43 -3.45
C TYR A 243 26.43 15.53 -2.36
N TYR A 244 25.17 15.09 -2.52
CA TYR A 244 24.52 14.22 -1.55
C TYR A 244 25.17 12.83 -1.45
N ARG A 245 25.66 12.26 -2.57
CA ARG A 245 26.46 11.02 -2.55
C ARG A 245 27.72 11.19 -1.70
N ASP A 246 28.45 12.29 -1.87
CA ASP A 246 29.66 12.56 -1.09
C ASP A 246 29.35 12.77 0.39
N GLN A 247 28.22 13.40 0.73
CA GLN A 247 27.79 13.52 2.12
C GLN A 247 27.41 12.18 2.73
N ALA A 248 26.68 11.34 1.99
CA ALA A 248 26.33 9.99 2.44
C ALA A 248 27.59 9.19 2.78
N LYS A 249 28.61 9.21 1.90
CA LYS A 249 29.90 8.56 2.14
C LYS A 249 30.58 9.06 3.43
N LYS A 250 30.65 10.37 3.65
CA LYS A 250 31.27 10.94 4.86
C LYS A 250 30.57 10.49 6.14
N HIS A 251 29.25 10.46 6.14
CA HIS A 251 28.46 10.04 7.29
C HIS A 251 28.60 8.54 7.56
N PHE A 252 28.66 7.74 6.49
CA PHE A 252 28.93 6.31 6.53
C PHE A 252 30.35 5.99 7.04
N GLU A 253 31.38 6.73 6.63
CA GLU A 253 32.73 6.59 7.18
C GLU A 253 32.78 6.92 8.67
N LYS A 254 31.99 7.90 9.11
CA LYS A 254 31.88 8.23 10.53
C LYS A 254 31.17 7.14 11.33
N PHE A 255 30.12 6.53 10.75
CA PHE A 255 29.47 5.36 11.33
C PHE A 255 30.46 4.21 11.49
N ASP A 256 31.20 3.86 10.43
CA ASP A 256 32.17 2.75 10.41
C ASP A 256 33.24 2.90 11.50
N GLY A 257 33.80 4.11 11.63
CA GLY A 257 34.81 4.40 12.67
C GLY A 257 34.29 4.21 14.10
N LEU A 258 33.00 4.48 14.34
CA LEU A 258 32.35 4.30 15.63
C LEU A 258 31.85 2.86 15.86
N ASN A 259 31.59 2.10 14.79
CA ASN A 259 31.07 0.72 14.85
C ASN A 259 32.05 -0.28 15.49
N SER A 260 33.32 0.10 15.68
CA SER A 260 34.32 -0.70 16.41
C SER A 260 33.90 -1.12 17.82
N PHE A 261 32.90 -0.48 18.45
CA PHE A 261 32.42 -0.84 19.78
C PHE A 261 31.71 -2.20 19.84
N ASN A 262 31.03 -2.60 18.75
CA ASN A 262 30.33 -3.88 18.56
C ASN A 262 29.57 -4.38 19.82
N ILE A 263 28.78 -3.50 20.44
CA ILE A 263 28.03 -3.79 21.68
C ILE A 263 26.79 -4.67 21.45
N LEU A 264 26.42 -4.90 20.19
CA LEU A 264 25.37 -5.82 19.75
C LEU A 264 26.02 -7.02 19.03
N ARG A 265 25.35 -8.18 19.01
CA ARG A 265 25.83 -9.42 18.37
C ARG A 265 25.50 -9.44 16.88
N GLU A 266 24.28 -9.06 16.59
CA GLU A 266 23.64 -8.82 15.31
C GLU A 266 23.18 -7.35 15.31
N ASP A 267 22.97 -6.70 14.19
CA ASP A 267 22.42 -5.35 14.12
C ASP A 267 21.98 -5.08 12.68
N GLU A 268 20.67 -5.19 12.42
CA GLU A 268 20.10 -4.91 11.11
C GLU A 268 20.47 -3.51 10.61
N LEU A 269 20.63 -2.52 11.51
CA LEU A 269 21.03 -1.17 11.14
C LEU A 269 22.46 -1.12 10.61
N THR A 270 23.38 -1.81 11.28
CA THR A 270 24.76 -1.94 10.82
C THR A 270 24.85 -2.73 9.51
N ALA A 271 24.02 -3.76 9.35
CA ALA A 271 23.95 -4.50 8.09
C ALA A 271 23.42 -3.63 6.95
N SER A 272 22.38 -2.82 7.22
CA SER A 272 21.82 -1.83 6.30
C SER A 272 22.87 -0.81 5.89
N PHE A 273 23.57 -0.23 6.87
CA PHE A 273 24.69 0.69 6.67
C PHE A 273 25.71 0.11 5.69
N ALA A 274 26.17 -1.11 5.95
CA ALA A 274 27.21 -1.74 5.14
C ALA A 274 26.74 -1.94 3.69
N LEU A 275 25.53 -2.49 3.50
CA LEU A 275 24.92 -2.68 2.17
C LEU A 275 24.76 -1.35 1.43
N GLU A 276 24.25 -0.31 2.10
CA GLU A 276 24.07 0.99 1.49
C GLU A 276 25.40 1.66 1.12
N TYR A 277 26.43 1.46 1.93
CA TYR A 277 27.75 2.00 1.65
C TYR A 277 28.44 1.26 0.50
N ILE A 278 28.27 -0.07 0.42
CA ILE A 278 28.77 -0.88 -0.71
C ILE A 278 28.27 -0.33 -2.04
N ASP A 279 26.97 -0.01 -2.15
CA ASP A 279 26.40 0.53 -3.39
C ASP A 279 27.09 1.85 -3.79
N LEU A 280 27.40 2.73 -2.84
CA LEU A 280 28.12 3.98 -3.11
C LEU A 280 29.57 3.77 -3.57
N LEU A 281 30.24 2.72 -3.05
CA LEU A 281 31.60 2.36 -3.44
C LEU A 281 31.63 1.68 -4.82
N LEU A 282 30.62 0.89 -5.17
CA LEU A 282 30.51 0.24 -6.48
C LEU A 282 30.30 1.24 -7.63
N LEU A 283 29.76 2.43 -7.34
CA LEU A 283 29.59 3.51 -8.32
C LEU A 283 30.90 4.27 -8.64
N GLU A 284 31.99 4.02 -7.91
CA GLU A 284 33.27 4.69 -8.15
C GLU A 284 33.95 4.17 -9.42
N GLU A 285 34.76 5.02 -10.08
CA GLU A 285 35.54 4.59 -11.25
C GLU A 285 36.48 3.43 -10.95
N LYS A 286 36.94 3.33 -9.69
CA LYS A 286 37.82 2.27 -9.20
C LYS A 286 37.36 1.81 -7.81
N PRO A 287 36.35 0.93 -7.74
CA PRO A 287 35.83 0.45 -6.47
C PRO A 287 36.89 -0.29 -5.66
N ASP A 288 37.00 0.04 -4.37
CA ASP A 288 37.84 -0.70 -3.43
C ASP A 288 37.17 -2.05 -3.11
N LYS A 289 37.54 -3.07 -3.89
CA LYS A 289 36.97 -4.42 -3.77
C LYS A 289 37.26 -5.09 -2.42
N GLU A 290 38.36 -4.75 -1.77
CA GLU A 290 38.72 -5.34 -0.47
C GLU A 290 37.82 -4.76 0.62
N LYS A 291 37.68 -3.43 0.66
CA LYS A 291 36.74 -2.75 1.55
C LYS A 291 35.30 -3.19 1.33
N ILE A 292 34.86 -3.33 0.06
CA ILE A 292 33.53 -3.85 -0.26
C ILE A 292 33.34 -5.26 0.30
N ALA A 293 34.30 -6.16 0.09
CA ALA A 293 34.21 -7.52 0.62
C ALA A 293 34.13 -7.56 2.15
N ASP A 294 34.87 -6.70 2.85
CA ASP A 294 34.82 -6.61 4.31
C ASP A 294 33.50 -6.00 4.83
N LEU A 295 32.93 -5.04 4.11
CA LEU A 295 31.58 -4.54 4.38
C LEU A 295 30.52 -5.62 4.18
N ILE A 296 30.62 -6.45 3.13
CA ILE A 296 29.65 -7.55 2.92
C ILE A 296 29.76 -8.56 4.06
N LYS A 297 30.98 -8.95 4.47
CA LYS A 297 31.17 -9.83 5.65
C LYS A 297 30.57 -9.22 6.91
N THR A 298 30.73 -7.91 7.08
CA THR A 298 30.11 -7.18 8.21
C THR A 298 28.60 -7.25 8.13
N ALA A 299 28.01 -7.00 6.96
CA ALA A 299 26.56 -7.11 6.74
C ALA A 299 26.04 -8.52 7.05
N VAL A 300 26.68 -9.57 6.54
CA VAL A 300 26.31 -10.97 6.81
C VAL A 300 26.38 -11.30 8.29
N LYS A 301 27.46 -10.88 8.96
CA LYS A 301 27.63 -11.11 10.40
C LYS A 301 26.56 -10.40 11.22
N MET A 302 26.21 -9.18 10.83
CA MET A 302 25.25 -8.34 11.56
C MET A 302 23.80 -8.67 11.20
N ALA A 303 23.53 -9.28 10.04
CA ALA A 303 22.18 -9.67 9.63
C ALA A 303 21.54 -10.71 10.55
N GLY A 304 22.33 -11.57 11.20
CA GLY A 304 21.78 -12.64 12.03
C GLY A 304 20.87 -13.57 11.22
N ASN A 305 19.60 -13.67 11.61
CA ASN A 305 18.56 -14.45 10.92
C ASN A 305 17.66 -13.59 10.01
N ALA A 306 18.02 -12.34 9.73
CA ALA A 306 17.30 -11.47 8.79
C ALA A 306 17.55 -11.95 7.35
N ASN A 307 16.71 -12.89 6.88
CA ASN A 307 16.89 -13.57 5.60
C ASN A 307 16.83 -12.62 4.38
N ASP A 308 16.07 -11.53 4.48
CA ASP A 308 16.04 -10.44 3.50
C ASP A 308 17.40 -9.73 3.36
N ILE A 309 18.03 -9.40 4.49
CA ILE A 309 19.37 -8.78 4.50
C ILE A 309 20.41 -9.77 3.98
N LEU A 310 20.30 -11.06 4.35
CA LEU A 310 21.16 -12.12 3.83
C LEU A 310 21.02 -12.25 2.30
N GLU A 311 19.81 -12.16 1.76
CA GLU A 311 19.58 -12.17 0.31
C GLU A 311 20.27 -10.99 -0.39
N LEU A 312 20.17 -9.78 0.17
CA LEU A 312 20.92 -8.60 -0.31
C LEU A 312 22.44 -8.79 -0.23
N CYS A 313 22.94 -9.47 0.80
CA CYS A 313 24.36 -9.82 0.91
C CYS A 313 24.79 -10.82 -0.16
N ALA A 314 23.96 -11.83 -0.47
CA ALA A 314 24.24 -12.78 -1.55
C ALA A 314 24.34 -12.07 -2.89
N ILE A 315 23.41 -11.17 -3.19
CA ILE A 315 23.44 -10.33 -4.41
C ILE A 315 24.71 -9.45 -4.43
N SER A 316 25.09 -8.86 -3.30
CA SER A 316 26.30 -8.04 -3.18
C SER A 316 27.58 -8.85 -3.44
N TYR A 317 27.66 -10.10 -2.99
CA TYR A 317 28.76 -11.00 -3.33
C TYR A 317 28.79 -11.31 -4.83
N LEU A 318 27.64 -11.54 -5.47
CA LEU A 318 27.56 -11.72 -6.91
C LEU A 318 28.05 -10.48 -7.66
N LYS A 319 27.70 -9.26 -7.20
CA LYS A 319 28.15 -7.99 -7.80
C LYS A 319 29.67 -7.88 -7.89
N ILE A 320 30.41 -8.43 -6.92
CA ILE A 320 31.88 -8.41 -6.91
C ILE A 320 32.54 -9.70 -7.43
N GLY A 321 31.76 -10.67 -7.92
CA GLY A 321 32.24 -11.95 -8.46
C GLY A 321 32.61 -13.00 -7.39
N GLN A 322 32.26 -12.80 -6.12
CA GLN A 322 32.52 -13.78 -5.04
C GLN A 322 31.39 -14.83 -4.95
N THR A 323 31.26 -15.63 -6.01
CA THR A 323 30.12 -16.55 -6.17
C THR A 323 30.06 -17.67 -5.14
N GLU A 324 31.19 -18.12 -4.60
CA GLU A 324 31.22 -19.15 -3.54
C GLU A 324 30.60 -18.67 -2.22
N GLU A 325 30.82 -17.41 -1.85
CA GLU A 325 30.20 -16.83 -0.64
C GLU A 325 28.70 -16.58 -0.85
N ALA A 326 28.31 -16.14 -2.06
CA ALA A 326 26.90 -16.04 -2.43
C ALA A 326 26.19 -17.40 -2.38
N GLU A 327 26.81 -18.47 -2.91
CA GLU A 327 26.27 -19.85 -2.89
C GLU A 327 25.93 -20.30 -1.46
N LYS A 328 26.82 -20.05 -0.49
CA LYS A 328 26.59 -20.42 0.91
C LYS A 328 25.34 -19.78 1.49
N ILE A 329 25.13 -18.49 1.21
CA ILE A 329 23.97 -17.75 1.70
C ILE A 329 22.70 -18.19 0.99
N LEU A 330 22.70 -18.30 -0.34
CA LEU A 330 21.55 -18.76 -1.12
C LEU A 330 21.07 -20.14 -0.66
N ARG A 331 22.00 -21.04 -0.29
CA ARG A 331 21.65 -22.34 0.30
C ARG A 331 20.94 -22.22 1.64
N ILE A 332 21.35 -21.28 2.50
CA ILE A 332 20.66 -21.00 3.77
C ILE A 332 19.24 -20.51 3.46
N LEU A 333 19.09 -19.54 2.56
CA LEU A 333 17.79 -18.96 2.23
C LEU A 333 16.80 -19.99 1.67
N VAL A 334 17.26 -20.89 0.79
CA VAL A 334 16.44 -22.02 0.30
C VAL A 334 16.07 -22.99 1.43
N ASN A 335 16.95 -23.20 2.42
CA ASN A 335 16.66 -24.07 3.57
C ASN A 335 15.66 -23.46 4.55
N GLU A 336 15.65 -22.14 4.68
CA GLU A 336 14.74 -21.39 5.53
C GLU A 336 13.41 -21.03 4.81
N ASP A 337 13.17 -21.61 3.63
CA ASP A 337 12.00 -21.35 2.77
C ASP A 337 11.79 -19.85 2.48
N TYR A 338 12.89 -19.10 2.40
CA TYR A 338 12.87 -17.67 2.15
C TYR A 338 13.13 -17.37 0.67
N ASN A 339 12.15 -16.70 0.03
CA ASN A 339 12.18 -16.34 -1.40
C ASN A 339 12.70 -17.49 -2.29
N THR A 340 12.20 -18.71 -2.01
CA THR A 340 12.77 -19.97 -2.50
C THR A 340 12.86 -20.02 -4.03
N ALA A 341 11.88 -19.47 -4.74
CA ALA A 341 11.92 -19.43 -6.21
C ALA A 341 13.15 -18.67 -6.71
N THR A 342 13.31 -17.41 -6.29
CA THR A 342 14.44 -16.54 -6.63
C THR A 342 15.78 -17.15 -6.23
N ASN A 343 15.88 -17.63 -4.99
CA ASN A 343 17.12 -18.18 -4.46
C ASN A 343 17.48 -19.52 -5.14
N ALA A 344 16.50 -20.36 -5.46
CA ALA A 344 16.72 -21.58 -6.24
C ALA A 344 17.14 -21.28 -7.67
N LYS A 345 16.53 -20.28 -8.33
CA LYS A 345 16.95 -19.79 -9.66
C LYS A 345 18.44 -19.44 -9.63
N LEU A 346 18.85 -18.48 -8.79
CA LEU A 346 20.23 -18.03 -8.67
C LEU A 346 21.21 -19.17 -8.34
N LEU A 347 20.85 -19.99 -7.35
CA LEU A 347 21.70 -21.10 -6.90
C LEU A 347 21.89 -22.16 -7.99
N SER A 348 20.81 -22.50 -8.71
CA SER A 348 20.87 -23.47 -9.82
C SER A 348 21.78 -22.99 -10.95
N ARG A 349 21.75 -21.69 -11.28
CA ARG A 349 22.64 -21.09 -12.27
C ARG A 349 24.10 -21.15 -11.85
N ILE A 350 24.40 -20.86 -10.57
CA ILE A 350 25.76 -20.98 -10.03
C ILE A 350 26.27 -22.41 -10.21
N TYR A 351 25.48 -23.42 -9.84
CA TYR A 351 25.86 -24.82 -10.02
C TYR A 351 26.07 -25.20 -11.50
N VAL A 352 25.21 -24.73 -12.41
CA VAL A 352 25.37 -25.00 -13.84
C VAL A 352 26.64 -24.35 -14.40
N SER A 353 26.94 -23.10 -14.01
CA SER A 353 28.18 -22.42 -14.42
C SER A 353 29.41 -23.19 -13.91
N GLN A 354 29.42 -23.57 -12.63
CA GLN A 354 30.51 -24.34 -12.03
C GLN A 354 30.70 -25.71 -12.70
N TYR A 355 29.60 -26.37 -13.10
CA TYR A 355 29.64 -27.63 -13.82
C TYR A 355 30.21 -27.47 -15.24
N LEU A 356 29.75 -26.46 -15.99
CA LEU A 356 30.22 -26.19 -17.35
C LEU A 356 31.70 -25.78 -17.38
N GLU A 357 32.14 -25.00 -16.40
CA GLU A 357 33.52 -24.55 -16.28
C GLU A 357 34.46 -25.64 -15.73
N ASP A 358 33.91 -26.70 -15.14
CA ASP A 358 34.64 -27.78 -14.45
C ASP A 358 35.43 -27.26 -13.22
N THR A 359 34.85 -26.29 -12.51
CA THR A 359 35.46 -25.67 -11.31
C THR A 359 35.05 -26.36 -10.01
N ASN A 360 33.90 -27.05 -10.00
CA ASN A 360 33.41 -27.79 -8.84
C ASN A 360 32.82 -29.16 -9.25
N PHE A 361 33.49 -30.24 -8.89
CA PHE A 361 33.06 -31.61 -9.19
C PHE A 361 31.77 -32.03 -8.48
N LEU A 362 31.36 -31.34 -7.42
CA LEU A 362 30.11 -31.58 -6.70
C LEU A 362 28.92 -30.81 -7.28
N ALA A 363 29.14 -29.88 -8.21
CA ALA A 363 28.10 -28.97 -8.69
C ALA A 363 26.85 -29.69 -9.22
N LYS A 364 27.04 -30.78 -9.98
CA LYS A 364 25.91 -31.61 -10.46
C LYS A 364 25.14 -32.26 -9.31
N ALA A 365 25.85 -32.82 -8.33
CA ALA A 365 25.21 -33.43 -7.16
C ALA A 365 24.48 -32.40 -6.29
N GLN A 366 25.06 -31.20 -6.12
CA GLN A 366 24.42 -30.10 -5.38
C GLN A 366 23.17 -29.59 -6.10
N TYR A 367 23.21 -29.50 -7.43
CA TYR A 367 22.04 -29.20 -8.26
C TYR A 367 20.95 -30.27 -8.09
N ASP A 368 21.30 -31.56 -8.15
CA ASP A 368 20.32 -32.64 -8.01
C ASP A 368 19.66 -32.62 -6.61
N ILE A 369 20.42 -32.28 -5.56
CA ILE A 369 19.88 -32.07 -4.21
C ILE A 369 18.89 -30.90 -4.20
N LEU A 370 19.24 -29.76 -4.82
CA LEU A 370 18.35 -28.61 -4.94
C LEU A 370 17.06 -29.00 -5.69
N ALA A 371 17.20 -29.68 -6.83
CA ALA A 371 16.09 -30.12 -7.67
C ALA A 371 15.15 -31.11 -6.97
N SER A 372 15.64 -31.87 -6.00
CA SER A 372 14.79 -32.76 -5.18
C SER A 372 13.89 -32.03 -4.18
N ARG A 373 14.12 -30.73 -3.94
CA ARG A 373 13.46 -29.94 -2.89
C ARG A 373 12.57 -28.83 -3.41
N VAL A 374 12.76 -28.41 -4.66
CA VAL A 374 12.05 -27.29 -5.27
C VAL A 374 11.43 -27.69 -6.60
N THR A 375 10.49 -26.88 -7.10
CA THR A 375 9.87 -27.11 -8.40
C THR A 375 10.87 -26.91 -9.53
N SER A 376 10.86 -27.81 -10.52
CA SER A 376 11.78 -27.74 -11.68
C SER A 376 11.65 -26.46 -12.50
N ALA A 377 10.48 -25.82 -12.49
CA ALA A 377 10.23 -24.52 -13.14
C ALA A 377 11.12 -23.38 -12.61
N TRP A 378 11.65 -23.51 -11.39
CA TRP A 378 12.53 -22.50 -10.78
C TRP A 378 14.00 -22.72 -11.09
N LEU A 379 14.36 -23.76 -11.83
CA LEU A 379 15.76 -24.15 -11.99
C LEU A 379 16.26 -23.82 -13.39
N PHE A 380 17.45 -23.22 -13.45
CA PHE A 380 18.19 -23.08 -14.70
C PHE A 380 18.60 -24.48 -15.19
N PRO A 381 18.37 -24.83 -16.47
CA PRO A 381 18.52 -26.20 -16.94
C PRO A 381 19.96 -26.69 -16.82
N MET A 382 20.12 -27.84 -16.17
CA MET A 382 21.40 -28.52 -16.07
C MET A 382 21.59 -29.48 -17.24
N PRO A 383 22.71 -29.39 -17.99
CA PRO A 383 22.97 -30.30 -19.10
C PRO A 383 23.28 -31.73 -18.64
N ASP A 384 23.08 -32.69 -19.56
CA ASP A 384 23.40 -34.11 -19.33
C ASP A 384 24.91 -34.42 -19.43
N TYR A 385 25.63 -33.64 -20.23
CA TYR A 385 27.06 -33.79 -20.48
C TYR A 385 27.70 -32.45 -20.86
N ILE A 386 29.02 -32.33 -20.70
CA ILE A 386 29.77 -31.12 -21.07
C ILE A 386 30.19 -31.22 -22.54
N ASN A 387 29.80 -30.23 -23.35
CA ASN A 387 30.18 -30.12 -24.75
C ASN A 387 31.58 -29.53 -24.94
N SER A 388 32.20 -29.81 -26.09
CA SER A 388 33.49 -29.22 -26.49
C SER A 388 33.44 -27.69 -26.56
N ASN A 389 32.28 -27.14 -26.93
CA ASN A 389 32.03 -25.69 -26.97
C ASN A 389 31.07 -25.28 -25.84
N ARG A 390 31.66 -25.04 -24.66
CA ARG A 390 30.94 -24.68 -23.42
C ARG A 390 30.15 -23.38 -23.55
N LEU A 391 30.70 -22.39 -24.26
CA LEU A 391 30.04 -21.08 -24.48
C LEU A 391 28.78 -21.24 -25.33
N LEU A 392 28.84 -22.06 -26.38
CA LEU A 392 27.68 -22.35 -27.21
C LEU A 392 26.62 -23.12 -26.42
N GLN A 393 27.04 -24.12 -25.63
CA GLN A 393 26.14 -24.89 -24.78
C GLN A 393 25.44 -24.01 -23.73
N ASP A 394 26.17 -23.11 -23.07
CA ASP A 394 25.60 -22.16 -22.11
C ASP A 394 24.57 -21.23 -22.80
N LYS A 395 24.86 -20.77 -24.01
CA LYS A 395 23.92 -19.97 -24.82
C LYS A 395 22.66 -20.76 -25.18
N GLU A 396 22.78 -22.03 -25.56
CA GLU A 396 21.64 -22.90 -25.87
C GLU A 396 20.77 -23.13 -24.63
N LEU A 397 21.38 -23.38 -23.47
CA LEU A 397 20.67 -23.53 -22.19
C LEU A 397 19.93 -22.25 -21.80
N ARG A 398 20.53 -21.08 -21.98
CA ARG A 398 19.87 -19.79 -21.73
C ARG A 398 18.64 -19.59 -22.64
N ASN A 399 18.77 -19.93 -23.92
CA ASN A 399 17.64 -19.81 -24.86
C ASN A 399 16.51 -20.78 -24.51
N GLN A 400 16.84 -22.01 -24.12
CA GLN A 400 15.86 -22.98 -23.63
C GLN A 400 15.15 -22.44 -22.38
N TYR A 401 15.93 -21.97 -21.40
CA TYR A 401 15.39 -21.42 -20.17
C TYR A 401 14.47 -20.22 -20.42
N LEU A 402 14.88 -19.30 -21.30
CA LEU A 402 14.05 -18.16 -21.70
C LEU A 402 12.70 -18.62 -22.28
N SER A 403 12.72 -19.62 -23.17
CA SER A 403 11.49 -20.20 -23.74
C SER A 403 10.60 -20.83 -22.67
N ASP A 404 11.19 -21.54 -21.70
CA ASP A 404 10.45 -22.17 -20.61
C ASP A 404 9.83 -21.10 -19.68
N GLN A 405 10.57 -20.02 -19.36
CA GLN A 405 10.06 -18.91 -18.53
C GLN A 405 8.92 -18.15 -19.24
N ARG A 406 8.99 -17.92 -20.56
CA ARG A 406 7.86 -17.34 -21.32
C ARG A 406 6.60 -18.18 -21.17
N PHE A 407 6.73 -19.50 -21.34
CA PHE A 407 5.62 -20.42 -21.25
C PHE A 407 5.00 -20.43 -19.84
N ASP A 408 5.83 -20.45 -18.80
CA ASP A 408 5.37 -20.43 -17.42
C ASP A 408 4.69 -19.09 -17.07
N LEU A 409 5.25 -17.95 -17.49
CA LEU A 409 4.68 -16.63 -17.29
C LEU A 409 3.34 -16.46 -18.03
N GLN A 410 3.25 -16.91 -19.27
CA GLN A 410 1.99 -16.96 -20.03
C GLN A 410 0.92 -17.77 -19.28
N LYS A 411 1.30 -18.93 -18.74
CA LYS A 411 0.39 -19.76 -17.95
C LYS A 411 -0.06 -19.06 -16.66
N GLU A 412 0.83 -18.29 -16.03
CA GLU A 412 0.52 -17.53 -14.82
C GLU A 412 -0.43 -16.37 -15.10
N TYR A 413 -0.16 -15.55 -16.12
CA TYR A 413 -1.05 -14.48 -16.55
C TYR A 413 -2.46 -15.00 -16.85
N ARG A 414 -2.59 -16.15 -17.53
CA ARG A 414 -3.91 -16.77 -17.79
C ARG A 414 -4.65 -17.09 -16.50
N GLU A 415 -3.96 -17.65 -15.51
CA GLU A 415 -4.56 -17.99 -14.22
C GLU A 415 -4.99 -16.73 -13.45
N VAL A 416 -4.13 -15.72 -13.40
CA VAL A 416 -4.40 -14.43 -12.73
C VAL A 416 -5.58 -13.72 -13.38
N ILE A 417 -5.63 -13.64 -14.71
CA ILE A 417 -6.75 -13.04 -15.45
C ILE A 417 -8.04 -13.81 -15.15
N ASN A 418 -8.01 -15.14 -15.11
CA ASN A 418 -9.20 -15.94 -14.77
C ASN A 418 -9.69 -15.65 -13.33
N GLN A 419 -8.78 -15.58 -12.36
CA GLN A 419 -9.13 -15.22 -10.98
C GLN A 419 -9.71 -13.80 -10.89
N PHE A 420 -9.12 -12.86 -11.63
CA PHE A 420 -9.61 -11.47 -11.72
C PHE A 420 -11.02 -11.41 -12.33
N ILE A 421 -11.27 -12.14 -13.41
CA ILE A 421 -12.60 -12.28 -14.02
C ILE A 421 -13.59 -12.83 -13.01
N GLU A 422 -13.25 -13.91 -12.29
CA GLU A 422 -14.13 -14.50 -11.27
C GLU A 422 -14.44 -13.53 -10.11
N LYS A 423 -13.45 -12.73 -9.66
CA LYS A 423 -13.65 -11.65 -8.68
C LYS A 423 -14.72 -10.67 -9.16
N TYR A 424 -14.60 -10.16 -10.38
CA TYR A 424 -15.56 -9.20 -10.92
C TYR A 424 -16.92 -9.82 -11.27
N ILE A 425 -16.98 -11.10 -11.64
CA ILE A 425 -18.24 -11.85 -11.75
C ILE A 425 -19.00 -11.84 -10.42
N ILE A 426 -18.31 -12.11 -9.30
CA ILE A 426 -18.92 -12.12 -7.97
C ILE A 426 -19.42 -10.72 -7.59
N LEU A 427 -18.61 -9.68 -7.82
CA LEU A 427 -19.00 -8.29 -7.54
C LEU A 427 -20.19 -7.86 -8.41
N PHE A 428 -20.17 -8.22 -9.69
CA PHE A 428 -21.22 -7.86 -10.64
C PHE A 428 -22.56 -8.53 -10.29
N ASN A 429 -22.51 -9.83 -9.94
CA ASN A 429 -23.71 -10.56 -9.51
C ASN A 429 -24.29 -10.05 -8.18
N ARG A 430 -23.51 -9.36 -7.34
CA ARG A 430 -23.96 -8.74 -6.09
C ARG A 430 -24.70 -7.42 -6.27
N ILE A 431 -24.58 -6.79 -7.44
CA ILE A 431 -25.23 -5.50 -7.70
C ILE A 431 -26.76 -5.66 -7.65
N ILE A 432 -27.28 -6.77 -8.18
CA ILE A 432 -28.70 -7.11 -8.05
C ILE A 432 -28.97 -7.58 -6.62
N PRO A 433 -29.85 -6.90 -5.86
CA PRO A 433 -30.21 -7.33 -4.52
C PRO A 433 -30.77 -8.75 -4.52
N VAL A 434 -30.42 -9.52 -3.50
CA VAL A 434 -30.89 -10.90 -3.32
C VAL A 434 -31.76 -11.01 -2.07
N PRO A 435 -32.68 -11.99 -1.99
CA PRO A 435 -33.58 -12.13 -0.84
C PRO A 435 -32.84 -12.39 0.49
N ASP A 436 -31.72 -13.13 0.45
CA ASP A 436 -30.85 -13.35 1.60
C ASP A 436 -29.79 -12.24 1.72
N LYS A 437 -30.02 -11.28 2.62
CA LYS A 437 -29.12 -10.13 2.84
C LYS A 437 -27.73 -10.51 3.36
N ASN A 438 -27.51 -11.75 3.83
CA ASN A 438 -26.24 -12.23 4.40
C ASN A 438 -25.55 -13.30 3.53
N ALA A 439 -25.89 -13.38 2.23
CA ALA A 439 -25.34 -14.40 1.34
C ALA A 439 -23.79 -14.33 1.19
N PRO A 440 -23.07 -15.46 1.34
CA PRO A 440 -21.61 -15.50 1.20
C PRO A 440 -21.16 -15.33 -0.26
N SER A 441 -19.88 -15.02 -0.52
CA SER A 441 -19.34 -14.84 -1.89
C SER A 441 -19.60 -16.02 -2.82
N GLU A 442 -19.58 -17.26 -2.31
CA GLU A 442 -19.85 -18.47 -3.07
C GLU A 442 -21.26 -18.49 -3.72
N TYR A 443 -22.22 -17.80 -3.09
CA TYR A 443 -23.57 -17.62 -3.62
C TYR A 443 -23.60 -16.87 -4.96
N PHE A 444 -22.62 -16.00 -5.21
CA PHE A 444 -22.57 -15.12 -6.37
C PHE A 444 -21.63 -15.62 -7.48
N ARG A 445 -21.03 -16.81 -7.32
CA ARG A 445 -20.23 -17.45 -8.36
C ARG A 445 -21.08 -17.81 -9.58
N ASN A 446 -20.44 -17.95 -10.74
CA ASN A 446 -21.08 -18.34 -11.99
C ASN A 446 -21.17 -19.88 -12.17
N THR A 447 -21.26 -20.63 -11.07
CA THR A 447 -21.46 -22.09 -11.11
C THR A 447 -22.93 -22.41 -11.33
N GLU A 448 -23.21 -23.56 -11.96
CA GLU A 448 -24.58 -23.99 -12.21
C GLU A 448 -25.41 -24.12 -10.92
N SER A 449 -24.79 -24.60 -9.83
CA SER A 449 -25.43 -24.70 -8.51
C SER A 449 -25.78 -23.33 -7.93
N SER A 450 -24.85 -22.36 -7.96
CA SER A 450 -25.09 -21.01 -7.45
C SER A 450 -26.14 -20.29 -8.28
N ILE A 451 -26.09 -20.37 -9.62
CA ILE A 451 -27.12 -19.79 -10.51
C ILE A 451 -28.50 -20.37 -10.20
N ARG A 452 -28.61 -21.70 -10.06
CA ARG A 452 -29.89 -22.37 -9.73
C ARG A 452 -30.41 -21.92 -8.36
N LYS A 453 -29.54 -21.81 -7.36
CA LYS A 453 -29.90 -21.36 -6.02
C LYS A 453 -30.41 -19.92 -6.04
N ARG A 454 -29.67 -18.99 -6.65
CA ARG A 454 -30.11 -17.59 -6.81
C ARG A 454 -31.46 -17.50 -7.49
N ARG A 455 -31.63 -18.23 -8.60
CA ARG A 455 -32.89 -18.28 -9.34
C ARG A 455 -34.05 -18.78 -8.48
N GLN A 456 -33.84 -19.82 -7.69
CA GLN A 456 -34.86 -20.38 -6.81
C GLN A 456 -35.26 -19.39 -5.72
N ASP A 457 -34.28 -18.78 -5.04
CA ASP A 457 -34.55 -17.81 -3.97
C ASP A 457 -35.34 -16.60 -4.50
N VAL A 458 -34.97 -16.10 -5.70
CA VAL A 458 -35.69 -15.00 -6.35
C VAL A 458 -37.09 -15.42 -6.78
N TYR A 459 -37.25 -16.64 -7.31
CA TYR A 459 -38.56 -17.17 -7.65
C TYR A 459 -39.46 -17.23 -6.40
N ASP A 460 -38.94 -17.77 -5.29
CA ASP A 460 -39.69 -17.88 -4.03
C ASP A 460 -40.06 -16.51 -3.47
N ALA A 461 -39.15 -15.53 -3.54
CA ALA A 461 -39.43 -14.15 -3.15
C ALA A 461 -40.55 -13.52 -4.00
N LEU A 462 -40.53 -13.72 -5.32
CA LEU A 462 -41.55 -13.21 -6.25
C LEU A 462 -42.91 -13.91 -6.13
N GLN A 463 -42.97 -15.13 -5.58
CA GLN A 463 -44.21 -15.87 -5.32
C GLN A 463 -44.76 -15.69 -3.89
N SER A 464 -44.03 -14.99 -3.02
CA SER A 464 -44.39 -14.77 -1.62
C SER A 464 -44.97 -13.38 -1.36
N ASP A 465 -45.44 -13.15 -0.14
CA ASP A 465 -45.86 -11.82 0.33
C ASP A 465 -44.72 -10.77 0.30
N ALA A 466 -43.46 -11.21 0.18
CA ALA A 466 -42.29 -10.34 0.07
C ALA A 466 -42.04 -9.77 -1.34
N ARG A 467 -42.85 -10.14 -2.35
CA ARG A 467 -42.68 -9.71 -3.75
C ARG A 467 -42.48 -8.21 -3.89
N ASN A 468 -43.36 -7.41 -3.28
CA ASN A 468 -43.34 -5.94 -3.42
C ASN A 468 -42.10 -5.31 -2.76
N GLU A 469 -41.64 -5.87 -1.63
CA GLU A 469 -40.41 -5.43 -0.96
C GLU A 469 -39.18 -5.76 -1.81
N TYR A 470 -39.15 -6.96 -2.38
CA TYR A 470 -38.06 -7.42 -3.22
C TYR A 470 -37.96 -6.64 -4.54
N GLN A 471 -39.08 -6.43 -5.25
CA GLN A 471 -39.11 -5.60 -6.47
C GLN A 471 -38.68 -4.15 -6.19
N ARG A 472 -39.11 -3.58 -5.05
CA ARG A 472 -38.65 -2.25 -4.61
C ARG A 472 -37.15 -2.21 -4.37
N SER A 473 -36.59 -3.24 -3.73
CA SER A 473 -35.15 -3.35 -3.47
C SER A 473 -34.34 -3.30 -4.77
N ILE A 474 -34.75 -4.07 -5.80
CA ILE A 474 -34.08 -4.03 -7.11
C ILE A 474 -34.25 -2.65 -7.75
N ARG A 475 -35.46 -2.09 -7.76
CA ARG A 475 -35.73 -0.77 -8.35
C ARG A 475 -34.87 0.33 -7.73
N GLU A 476 -34.69 0.31 -6.41
CA GLU A 476 -33.91 1.30 -5.67
C GLU A 476 -32.38 1.03 -5.69
N SER A 477 -31.94 -0.10 -6.26
CA SER A 477 -30.52 -0.49 -6.27
C SER A 477 -29.63 0.28 -7.25
N GLY A 478 -30.24 0.97 -8.23
CA GLY A 478 -29.50 1.66 -9.29
C GLY A 478 -28.64 0.72 -10.15
N TYR A 479 -29.05 -0.54 -10.30
CA TYR A 479 -28.18 -1.59 -10.85
C TYR A 479 -27.57 -1.28 -12.23
N ARG A 480 -28.27 -0.52 -13.08
CA ARG A 480 -27.77 -0.10 -14.40
C ARG A 480 -26.53 0.76 -14.31
N PHE A 481 -26.54 1.79 -13.45
CA PHE A 481 -25.39 2.67 -13.22
C PHE A 481 -24.24 1.89 -12.57
N ARG A 482 -24.56 1.08 -11.56
CA ARG A 482 -23.58 0.26 -10.85
C ARG A 482 -22.88 -0.77 -11.75
N TYR A 483 -23.54 -1.25 -12.82
CA TYR A 483 -22.87 -2.08 -13.82
C TYR A 483 -21.78 -1.33 -14.57
N VAL A 484 -22.02 -0.08 -14.97
CA VAL A 484 -21.02 0.74 -15.66
C VAL A 484 -19.89 1.14 -14.69
N GLU A 485 -20.23 1.55 -13.47
CA GLU A 485 -19.25 1.88 -12.43
C GLU A 485 -18.30 0.71 -12.15
N LEU A 486 -18.83 -0.51 -11.95
CA LEU A 486 -18.01 -1.69 -11.69
C LEU A 486 -17.13 -2.07 -12.89
N ILE A 487 -17.59 -1.81 -14.13
CA ILE A 487 -16.77 -1.99 -15.34
C ILE A 487 -15.65 -0.94 -15.39
N ASN A 488 -15.91 0.32 -15.04
CA ASN A 488 -14.87 1.35 -14.95
C ASN A 488 -13.86 1.02 -13.84
N GLU A 489 -14.30 0.54 -12.68
CA GLU A 489 -13.42 0.02 -11.63
C GLU A 489 -12.54 -1.13 -12.13
N MET A 490 -13.10 -2.06 -12.90
CA MET A 490 -12.34 -3.15 -13.52
C MET A 490 -11.27 -2.62 -14.50
N LEU A 491 -11.61 -1.66 -15.35
CA LEU A 491 -10.68 -1.08 -16.32
C LEU A 491 -9.56 -0.29 -15.62
N ARG A 492 -9.89 0.49 -14.59
CA ARG A 492 -8.92 1.21 -13.74
C ARG A 492 -7.98 0.23 -13.02
N ALA A 493 -8.51 -0.88 -12.52
CA ALA A 493 -7.69 -1.94 -11.93
C ALA A 493 -6.71 -2.55 -12.94
N LEU A 494 -7.13 -2.74 -14.20
CA LEU A 494 -6.25 -3.27 -15.25
C LEU A 494 -5.15 -2.29 -15.67
N ASP A 495 -5.29 -0.97 -15.47
CA ASP A 495 -4.24 0.01 -15.80
C ASP A 495 -2.96 -0.12 -14.98
N THR A 496 -3.04 -0.84 -13.87
CA THR A 496 -1.84 -1.12 -13.08
C THR A 496 -0.95 -2.14 -13.78
N LEU A 497 -1.50 -2.96 -14.68
CA LEU A 497 -0.73 -3.78 -15.63
C LEU A 497 -0.22 -2.92 -16.79
N ARG A 498 1.10 -2.82 -16.91
CA ARG A 498 1.77 -2.14 -18.03
C ARG A 498 1.34 -2.68 -19.39
N LEU A 499 1.22 -4.01 -19.52
CA LEU A 499 0.80 -4.68 -20.76
C LEU A 499 -0.64 -4.36 -21.20
N PHE A 500 -1.47 -3.79 -20.30
CA PHE A 500 -2.77 -3.21 -20.66
C PHE A 500 -2.68 -1.70 -20.86
N ARG A 501 -2.02 -0.98 -19.94
CA ARG A 501 -1.89 0.48 -19.95
C ARG A 501 -1.24 1.02 -21.23
N GLU A 502 -0.19 0.35 -21.69
CA GLU A 502 0.61 0.75 -22.86
C GLU A 502 0.19 0.02 -24.15
N ASN A 503 -0.94 -0.70 -24.11
CA ASN A 503 -1.39 -1.51 -25.24
C ASN A 503 -2.00 -0.64 -26.34
N ASP A 504 -1.48 -0.75 -27.57
CA ASP A 504 -2.00 -0.03 -28.74
C ASP A 504 -3.46 -0.37 -29.06
N LEU A 505 -3.93 -1.57 -28.69
CA LEU A 505 -5.31 -2.04 -28.90
C LEU A 505 -6.23 -1.73 -27.72
N LYS A 506 -5.76 -1.01 -26.68
CA LYS A 506 -6.53 -0.72 -25.46
C LYS A 506 -7.91 -0.11 -25.77
N GLU A 507 -7.96 0.93 -26.59
CA GLU A 507 -9.21 1.61 -26.91
C GLU A 507 -10.14 0.74 -27.76
N ASP A 508 -9.60 -0.05 -28.70
CA ASP A 508 -10.37 -1.01 -29.49
C ASP A 508 -10.98 -2.11 -28.62
N MET A 509 -10.25 -2.56 -27.60
CA MET A 509 -10.76 -3.52 -26.61
C MET A 509 -11.88 -2.90 -25.77
N ILE A 510 -11.69 -1.69 -25.24
CA ILE A 510 -12.71 -0.97 -24.46
C ILE A 510 -13.97 -0.75 -25.30
N GLN A 511 -13.82 -0.46 -26.60
CA GLN A 511 -14.95 -0.31 -27.51
C GLN A 511 -15.83 -1.55 -27.60
N LEU A 512 -15.29 -2.77 -27.49
CA LEU A 512 -16.09 -4.01 -27.45
C LEU A 512 -17.06 -4.04 -26.26
N ILE A 513 -16.61 -3.56 -25.09
CA ILE A 513 -17.46 -3.45 -23.91
C ILE A 513 -18.53 -2.38 -24.14
N ARG A 514 -18.16 -1.24 -24.75
CA ARG A 514 -19.10 -0.17 -25.09
C ARG A 514 -20.21 -0.66 -26.02
N ASP A 515 -19.86 -1.38 -27.07
CA ASP A 515 -20.83 -1.93 -28.02
C ASP A 515 -21.77 -2.94 -27.34
N ASN A 516 -21.24 -3.85 -26.51
CA ASN A 516 -22.04 -4.80 -25.74
C ASN A 516 -23.00 -4.13 -24.75
N LEU A 517 -22.56 -3.06 -24.08
CA LEU A 517 -23.41 -2.25 -23.20
C LEU A 517 -24.48 -1.48 -23.99
N GLY A 518 -24.13 -0.95 -25.15
CA GLY A 518 -25.07 -0.28 -26.06
C GLY A 518 -26.17 -1.23 -26.57
N GLU A 519 -25.81 -2.46 -26.93
CA GLU A 519 -26.78 -3.50 -27.30
C GLU A 519 -27.68 -3.92 -26.12
N ALA A 520 -27.11 -3.94 -24.90
CA ALA A 520 -27.85 -4.28 -23.68
C ALA A 520 -28.80 -3.16 -23.22
N SER A 521 -28.47 -1.89 -23.50
CA SER A 521 -29.18 -0.68 -23.04
C SER A 521 -30.70 -0.78 -23.18
N GLY A 522 -31.22 -1.02 -24.40
CA GLY A 522 -32.66 -1.02 -24.64
C GLY A 522 -33.41 -2.09 -23.85
N ASN A 523 -32.80 -3.25 -23.66
CA ASN A 523 -33.39 -4.34 -22.88
C ASN A 523 -33.30 -4.07 -21.37
N LEU A 524 -32.22 -3.46 -20.89
CA LEU A 524 -32.09 -3.06 -19.49
C LEU A 524 -33.11 -1.98 -19.13
N LYS A 525 -33.37 -1.05 -20.06
CA LYS A 525 -34.45 -0.04 -19.95
C LYS A 525 -35.83 -0.69 -19.89
N GLU A 526 -36.13 -1.64 -20.77
CA GLU A 526 -37.39 -2.41 -20.73
C GLU A 526 -37.61 -3.10 -19.37
N ILE A 527 -36.55 -3.65 -18.77
CA ILE A 527 -36.63 -4.30 -17.45
C ILE A 527 -36.85 -3.27 -16.33
N GLN A 528 -36.20 -2.12 -16.39
CA GLN A 528 -36.40 -1.03 -15.43
C GLN A 528 -37.83 -0.48 -15.50
N GLU A 529 -38.42 -0.34 -16.69
CA GLU A 529 -39.82 0.05 -16.87
C GLU A 529 -40.77 -0.96 -16.23
N LYS A 530 -40.52 -2.27 -16.40
CA LYS A 530 -41.31 -3.32 -15.71
C LYS A 530 -41.16 -3.26 -14.19
N LEU A 531 -39.98 -2.92 -13.66
CA LEU A 531 -39.77 -2.71 -12.22
C LEU A 531 -40.53 -1.48 -11.70
N ASN A 532 -40.66 -0.43 -12.50
CA ASN A 532 -41.39 0.78 -12.15
C ASN A 532 -42.91 0.57 -12.13
N HIS A 533 -43.41 -0.39 -12.92
CA HIS A 533 -44.82 -0.79 -12.96
C HIS A 533 -45.16 -2.05 -12.12
N ASP A 534 -44.22 -2.53 -11.29
CA ASP A 534 -44.34 -3.75 -10.46
C ASP A 534 -44.61 -5.07 -11.25
N ASP A 535 -44.34 -5.04 -12.56
CA ASP A 535 -44.53 -6.15 -13.52
C ASP A 535 -43.28 -7.03 -13.70
N PHE A 536 -42.21 -6.78 -12.95
CA PHE A 536 -40.97 -7.55 -13.01
C PHE A 536 -41.18 -9.03 -12.66
N SER A 537 -40.74 -9.92 -13.55
CA SER A 537 -40.92 -11.37 -13.46
C SER A 537 -39.62 -12.14 -13.28
N ILE A 538 -39.72 -13.44 -12.99
CA ILE A 538 -38.56 -14.35 -12.98
C ILE A 538 -37.85 -14.41 -14.34
N MET A 539 -38.58 -14.22 -15.45
CA MET A 539 -37.99 -14.19 -16.79
C MET A 539 -37.11 -12.95 -17.00
N ASP A 540 -37.51 -11.80 -16.45
CA ASP A 540 -36.71 -10.58 -16.50
C ASP A 540 -35.44 -10.72 -15.65
N TYR A 541 -35.54 -11.34 -14.47
CA TYR A 541 -34.37 -11.70 -13.66
C TYR A 541 -33.42 -12.66 -14.40
N GLU A 542 -33.94 -13.69 -15.06
CA GLU A 542 -33.13 -14.60 -15.87
C GLU A 542 -32.44 -13.88 -17.04
N LYS A 543 -33.11 -12.89 -17.66
CA LYS A 543 -32.55 -12.05 -18.72
C LYS A 543 -31.37 -11.24 -18.19
N ILE A 544 -31.49 -10.64 -16.99
CA ILE A 544 -30.36 -9.98 -16.30
C ILE A 544 -29.19 -10.94 -16.08
N GLN A 545 -29.45 -12.10 -15.49
CA GLN A 545 -28.39 -13.05 -15.11
C GLN A 545 -27.71 -13.73 -16.30
N LYS A 546 -28.38 -13.90 -17.45
CA LYS A 546 -27.84 -14.61 -18.61
C LYS A 546 -27.41 -13.68 -19.74
N SER A 547 -28.25 -12.73 -20.10
CA SER A 547 -28.05 -11.86 -21.28
C SER A 547 -27.23 -10.62 -20.96
N PHE A 548 -27.21 -10.18 -19.69
CA PHE A 548 -26.47 -9.00 -19.22
C PHE A 548 -25.47 -9.36 -18.12
N SER A 549 -24.95 -10.59 -18.14
CA SER A 549 -23.92 -11.01 -17.21
C SER A 549 -22.58 -10.34 -17.52
N PHE A 550 -21.74 -10.18 -16.50
CA PHE A 550 -20.37 -9.69 -16.68
C PHE A 550 -19.65 -10.43 -17.81
N GLN A 551 -19.71 -11.76 -17.80
CA GLN A 551 -19.07 -12.58 -18.82
C GLN A 551 -19.60 -12.29 -20.23
N ARG A 552 -20.90 -12.01 -20.41
CA ARG A 552 -21.44 -11.67 -21.73
C ARG A 552 -20.92 -10.31 -22.21
N LEU A 553 -20.78 -9.34 -21.30
CA LEU A 553 -20.33 -7.99 -21.61
C LEU A 553 -18.83 -7.89 -21.88
N THR A 554 -18.02 -8.70 -21.19
CA THR A 554 -16.55 -8.54 -21.18
C THR A 554 -15.77 -9.68 -21.83
N LYS A 555 -16.41 -10.77 -22.27
CA LYS A 555 -15.69 -11.95 -22.81
C LYS A 555 -14.76 -11.60 -23.98
N GLU A 556 -15.26 -10.91 -25.00
CA GLU A 556 -14.44 -10.59 -26.18
C GLU A 556 -13.28 -9.64 -25.84
N PHE A 557 -13.50 -8.73 -24.88
CA PHE A 557 -12.44 -7.89 -24.32
C PHE A 557 -11.34 -8.75 -23.67
N PHE A 558 -11.70 -9.67 -22.77
CA PHE A 558 -10.73 -10.51 -22.07
C PHE A 558 -10.05 -11.53 -22.98
N ASP A 559 -10.76 -12.07 -23.99
CA ASP A 559 -10.18 -12.96 -24.98
C ASP A 559 -9.06 -12.23 -25.76
N LYS A 560 -9.33 -11.00 -26.25
CA LYS A 560 -8.33 -10.17 -26.94
C LYS A 560 -7.20 -9.70 -26.03
N LEU A 561 -7.52 -9.28 -24.81
CA LEU A 561 -6.52 -8.86 -23.83
C LEU A 561 -5.54 -10.01 -23.54
N THR A 562 -6.09 -11.21 -23.31
CA THR A 562 -5.28 -12.40 -23.08
C THR A 562 -4.41 -12.69 -24.29
N GLU A 563 -4.96 -12.70 -25.51
CA GLU A 563 -4.18 -12.91 -26.74
C GLU A 563 -3.03 -11.90 -26.88
N SER A 564 -3.31 -10.61 -26.71
CA SER A 564 -2.29 -9.56 -26.80
C SER A 564 -1.20 -9.70 -25.75
N ILE A 565 -1.53 -10.03 -24.50
CA ILE A 565 -0.55 -10.25 -23.43
C ILE A 565 0.35 -11.44 -23.77
N MET A 566 -0.22 -12.54 -24.28
CA MET A 566 0.57 -13.73 -24.62
C MET A 566 1.56 -13.44 -25.75
N ASP A 567 1.13 -12.67 -26.76
CA ASP A 567 1.97 -12.24 -27.87
C ASP A 567 3.11 -11.31 -27.41
N GLU A 568 2.85 -10.38 -26.48
CA GLU A 568 3.90 -9.52 -25.93
C GLU A 568 4.92 -10.29 -25.09
N ILE A 569 4.47 -11.25 -24.26
CA ILE A 569 5.38 -12.14 -23.52
C ILE A 569 6.23 -12.98 -24.49
N GLU A 570 5.65 -13.44 -25.61
CA GLU A 570 6.39 -14.23 -26.61
C GLU A 570 7.48 -13.41 -27.32
N LYS A 571 7.27 -12.09 -27.48
CA LYS A 571 8.25 -11.18 -28.10
C LYS A 571 9.41 -10.81 -27.18
N ALA A 572 9.32 -11.08 -25.87
CA ALA A 572 10.34 -10.67 -24.90
C ALA A 572 11.70 -11.36 -25.16
N GLU A 573 12.66 -10.66 -25.78
CA GLU A 573 13.93 -11.23 -26.26
C GLU A 573 14.95 -11.57 -25.16
N SER A 574 14.73 -11.10 -23.93
CA SER A 574 15.62 -11.31 -22.79
C SER A 574 14.85 -11.62 -21.51
N LEU A 575 15.55 -12.21 -20.54
CA LEU A 575 14.99 -12.48 -19.21
C LEU A 575 14.67 -11.19 -18.45
N ASP A 576 15.45 -10.11 -18.61
CA ASP A 576 15.17 -8.82 -17.95
C ASP A 576 13.77 -8.31 -18.29
N ILE A 577 13.37 -8.41 -19.57
CA ILE A 577 12.04 -7.97 -20.02
C ILE A 577 10.96 -8.87 -19.38
N LEU A 578 11.21 -10.17 -19.24
CA LEU A 578 10.26 -11.08 -18.60
C LEU A 578 10.15 -10.84 -17.10
N ASP A 579 11.26 -10.59 -16.43
CA ASP A 579 11.32 -10.32 -14.99
C ASP A 579 10.56 -9.01 -14.67
N ASP A 580 10.68 -7.97 -15.52
CA ASP A 580 9.88 -6.75 -15.44
C ASP A 580 8.38 -7.03 -15.60
N ILE A 581 7.98 -7.85 -16.59
CA ILE A 581 6.58 -8.22 -16.83
C ILE A 581 6.01 -9.07 -15.68
N ASP A 582 6.83 -9.94 -15.09
CA ASP A 582 6.47 -10.78 -13.94
C ASP A 582 6.29 -9.92 -12.67
N LEU A 583 7.15 -8.92 -12.46
CA LEU A 583 7.02 -7.95 -11.37
C LEU A 583 5.72 -7.12 -11.49
N ASP A 584 5.39 -6.65 -12.69
CA ASP A 584 4.12 -5.95 -12.94
C ASP A 584 2.93 -6.85 -12.59
N LEU A 585 2.98 -8.13 -12.93
CA LEU A 585 1.94 -9.11 -12.58
C LEU A 585 1.82 -9.32 -11.07
N ALA A 586 2.94 -9.49 -10.37
CA ALA A 586 2.96 -9.66 -8.92
C ALA A 586 2.38 -8.42 -8.20
N THR A 587 2.72 -7.22 -8.70
CA THR A 587 2.16 -5.96 -8.19
C THR A 587 0.64 -5.90 -8.39
N PHE A 588 0.16 -6.24 -9.59
CA PHE A 588 -1.26 -6.32 -9.87
C PHE A 588 -1.98 -7.34 -8.97
N CYS A 589 -1.41 -8.54 -8.79
CA CYS A 589 -1.96 -9.56 -7.89
C CYS A 589 -2.10 -9.03 -6.45
N MET A 590 -1.10 -8.29 -5.98
CA MET A 590 -1.09 -7.66 -4.66
C MET A 590 -2.21 -6.63 -4.51
N GLU A 591 -2.31 -5.67 -5.42
CA GLU A 591 -3.35 -4.63 -5.39
C GLU A 591 -4.75 -5.23 -5.51
N GLN A 592 -4.90 -6.25 -6.34
CA GLN A 592 -6.19 -6.90 -6.57
C GLN A 592 -6.53 -7.99 -5.56
N SER A 593 -5.63 -8.30 -4.62
CA SER A 593 -5.78 -9.38 -3.63
C SER A 593 -6.07 -10.75 -4.28
N ILE A 594 -5.37 -11.06 -5.37
CA ILE A 594 -5.44 -12.33 -6.10
C ILE A 594 -4.41 -13.30 -5.51
N GLU A 595 -4.74 -14.59 -5.42
CA GLU A 595 -3.78 -15.59 -4.96
C GLU A 595 -2.77 -15.92 -6.07
N GLU A 596 -1.52 -15.51 -5.88
CA GLU A 596 -0.38 -16.04 -6.65
C GLU A 596 -0.20 -17.53 -6.36
N ARG A 597 0.44 -18.28 -7.27
CA ARG A 597 0.79 -19.70 -7.02
C ARG A 597 1.68 -19.91 -5.77
N ASN A 598 2.21 -18.84 -5.19
CA ASN A 598 2.95 -18.86 -3.93
C ASN A 598 2.03 -18.65 -2.70
N LEU A 599 1.41 -19.76 -2.26
CA LEU A 599 0.78 -20.05 -0.95
C LEU A 599 0.53 -18.88 0.04
N ASN A 600 -0.73 -18.50 0.26
CA ASN A 600 -1.56 -18.90 1.42
C ASN A 600 -2.80 -18.00 1.58
N ALA A 601 -3.93 -18.69 1.79
CA ALA A 601 -5.31 -18.27 1.62
C ALA A 601 -5.87 -17.20 2.59
N ASN A 602 -7.01 -16.69 2.11
CA ASN A 602 -8.06 -15.88 2.74
C ASN A 602 -7.84 -14.37 2.83
N ILE A 603 -8.51 -13.64 1.94
CA ILE A 603 -8.73 -12.19 2.06
C ILE A 603 -10.23 -11.87 1.98
N LYS A 604 -10.66 -11.09 2.98
CA LYS A 604 -11.94 -10.39 3.05
C LYS A 604 -11.92 -9.20 2.10
N ILE A 605 -13.05 -8.98 1.45
CA ILE A 605 -13.31 -7.87 0.54
C ILE A 605 -13.35 -6.58 1.38
N ASN A 606 -12.37 -5.70 1.18
CA ASN A 606 -12.50 -4.27 1.46
C ASN A 606 -12.71 -3.56 0.12
N SER A 607 -13.71 -2.69 0.09
CA SER A 607 -13.94 -1.74 -1.00
C SER A 607 -12.90 -0.63 -0.86
N SER A 608 -12.05 -0.47 -1.85
CA SER A 608 -11.19 0.70 -1.96
C SER A 608 -12.00 1.79 -2.67
N GLU A 609 -12.25 2.90 -1.98
CA GLU A 609 -12.54 4.18 -2.62
C GLU A 609 -11.25 4.67 -3.26
N THR A 610 -11.26 4.90 -4.57
CA THR A 610 -10.14 5.49 -5.32
C THR A 610 -10.63 6.71 -6.09
N ASP A 611 -9.79 7.74 -6.09
CA ASP A 611 -9.96 9.06 -6.70
C ASP A 611 -10.53 9.04 -8.13
N ASP A 612 -11.54 9.88 -8.37
CA ASP A 612 -12.17 10.09 -9.68
C ASP A 612 -11.36 11.08 -10.53
N GLU A 613 -10.50 10.55 -11.40
CA GLU A 613 -10.10 11.24 -12.63
C GLU A 613 -10.48 10.38 -13.85
N ASN A 614 -11.51 10.83 -14.58
CA ASN A 614 -12.03 10.39 -15.88
C ASN A 614 -12.38 8.89 -16.06
N ASP A 615 -13.68 8.58 -16.00
CA ASP A 615 -14.23 7.27 -16.36
C ASP A 615 -14.00 6.86 -17.83
N TYR A 616 -13.67 5.59 -18.05
CA TYR A 616 -13.45 4.98 -19.37
C TYR A 616 -14.71 4.89 -20.24
N ILE A 617 -15.84 4.61 -19.59
CA ILE A 617 -17.14 4.46 -20.21
C ILE A 617 -18.11 5.40 -19.49
N SER A 618 -18.68 6.35 -20.25
CA SER A 618 -19.72 7.23 -19.71
C SER A 618 -20.97 6.42 -19.33
N GLN A 619 -21.59 6.81 -18.22
CA GLN A 619 -22.86 6.25 -17.76
C GLN A 619 -24.00 6.45 -18.77
N ASP A 620 -23.88 7.44 -19.67
CA ASP A 620 -24.86 7.74 -20.73
C ASP A 620 -25.02 6.60 -21.76
N ILE A 621 -24.09 5.63 -21.78
CA ILE A 621 -24.10 4.50 -22.73
C ILE A 621 -25.31 3.58 -22.58
N LEU A 622 -25.91 3.53 -21.39
CA LEU A 622 -27.09 2.71 -21.13
C LEU A 622 -28.40 3.40 -21.53
N GLY A 623 -28.32 4.57 -22.18
CA GLY A 623 -29.46 5.30 -22.71
C GLY A 623 -30.26 6.02 -21.64
N GLU A 624 -30.63 7.26 -21.95
CA GLU A 624 -31.44 8.12 -21.09
C GLU A 624 -32.82 7.48 -20.77
N ASP A 625 -33.10 7.25 -19.48
CA ASP A 625 -34.35 6.68 -18.98
C ASP A 625 -35.53 7.64 -19.10
N GLU A 626 -36.34 7.49 -20.15
CA GLU A 626 -37.48 8.40 -20.44
C GLU A 626 -38.60 8.48 -19.39
N GLN A 627 -38.55 7.73 -18.28
CA GLN A 627 -39.48 7.89 -17.15
C GLN A 627 -38.86 8.22 -15.78
N ASP A 628 -37.54 8.11 -15.60
CA ASP A 628 -36.83 8.68 -14.42
C ASP A 628 -35.96 9.90 -14.80
N GLU A 629 -35.76 10.15 -16.10
CA GLU A 629 -34.99 11.27 -16.67
C GLU A 629 -35.85 12.34 -17.36
N ARG A 630 -37.13 12.45 -16.98
CA ARG A 630 -37.80 13.77 -17.03
C ARG A 630 -37.51 14.62 -15.81
N PHE A 631 -36.41 14.34 -15.10
CA PHE A 631 -35.59 15.44 -14.61
C PHE A 631 -34.47 15.81 -15.60
N ASN A 632 -34.83 15.83 -16.89
CA ASN A 632 -34.35 16.69 -17.97
C ASN A 632 -33.08 17.46 -17.55
N ARG A 633 -31.90 17.05 -18.03
CA ARG A 633 -30.64 17.78 -17.77
C ARG A 633 -30.78 19.29 -18.01
N ARG A 634 -31.65 19.71 -18.94
CA ARG A 634 -32.06 21.12 -19.11
C ARG A 634 -32.87 21.67 -17.93
N SER A 635 -33.82 20.94 -17.36
CA SER A 635 -34.53 21.33 -16.14
C SER A 635 -33.58 21.32 -14.93
N PHE A 636 -32.65 20.36 -14.79
CA PHE A 636 -31.63 20.38 -13.74
C PHE A 636 -30.71 21.59 -13.88
N GLU A 637 -30.15 21.84 -15.07
CA GLU A 637 -29.31 23.00 -15.37
C GLU A 637 -30.09 24.32 -15.20
N LYS A 638 -31.37 24.36 -15.60
CA LYS A 638 -32.26 25.52 -15.42
C LYS A 638 -32.59 25.76 -13.96
N MET A 639 -32.80 24.70 -13.18
CA MET A 639 -32.98 24.79 -11.73
C MET A 639 -31.70 25.25 -11.04
N LEU A 640 -30.55 24.69 -11.40
CA LEU A 640 -29.26 25.12 -10.88
C LEU A 640 -28.97 26.59 -11.21
N THR A 641 -29.30 27.03 -12.43
CA THR A 641 -29.20 28.43 -12.83
C THR A 641 -30.16 29.31 -12.02
N THR A 642 -31.39 28.85 -11.80
CA THR A 642 -32.39 29.56 -10.97
C THR A 642 -31.94 29.67 -9.50
N VAL A 643 -31.25 28.66 -8.97
CA VAL A 643 -30.63 28.68 -7.64
C VAL A 643 -29.47 29.68 -7.61
N LYS A 644 -28.59 29.68 -8.62
CA LYS A 644 -27.48 30.64 -8.76
C LYS A 644 -27.95 32.10 -8.87
N GLU A 645 -29.06 32.35 -9.58
CA GLU A 645 -29.64 33.69 -9.68
C GLU A 645 -30.29 34.17 -8.38
N ALA A 646 -30.75 33.24 -7.54
CA ALA A 646 -31.44 33.55 -6.29
C ALA A 646 -30.51 33.56 -5.06
N SER A 647 -29.32 32.96 -5.14
CA SER A 647 -28.42 32.71 -4.00
C SER A 647 -28.13 33.97 -3.18
N ASP A 648 -27.83 35.07 -3.86
CA ASP A 648 -27.44 36.35 -3.24
C ASP A 648 -28.58 36.99 -2.43
N SER A 649 -29.82 36.56 -2.68
CA SER A 649 -31.03 37.08 -2.01
C SER A 649 -31.54 36.20 -0.86
N ILE A 650 -30.94 35.03 -0.64
CA ILE A 650 -31.42 34.02 0.32
C ILE A 650 -30.74 34.18 1.68
N ILE A 651 -29.45 34.52 1.71
CA ILE A 651 -28.69 34.67 2.96
C ILE A 651 -28.76 36.14 3.42
N GLU A 652 -29.30 36.38 4.61
CA GLU A 652 -29.35 37.72 5.24
C GLU A 652 -28.14 37.98 6.15
N ASP A 653 -27.52 36.92 6.68
CA ASP A 653 -26.38 36.99 7.60
C ASP A 653 -25.37 35.89 7.27
N SER A 654 -24.33 36.25 6.49
CA SER A 654 -23.30 35.33 5.99
C SER A 654 -22.35 34.80 7.06
N GLU A 655 -22.33 35.39 8.26
CA GLU A 655 -21.58 34.84 9.40
C GLU A 655 -22.32 33.66 10.05
N LYS A 656 -23.63 33.51 9.77
CA LYS A 656 -24.50 32.54 10.45
C LYS A 656 -25.09 31.48 9.53
N ALA A 657 -25.17 31.73 8.23
CA ALA A 657 -25.57 30.72 7.25
C ALA A 657 -24.84 30.94 5.93
N GLU A 658 -24.61 29.87 5.18
CA GLU A 658 -24.02 29.92 3.85
C GLU A 658 -24.84 29.08 2.88
N ILE A 659 -24.86 29.46 1.59
CA ILE A 659 -25.45 28.65 0.53
C ILE A 659 -24.34 28.08 -0.35
N LEU A 660 -24.20 26.75 -0.31
CA LEU A 660 -23.19 26.00 -1.05
C LEU A 660 -23.83 25.46 -2.32
N ILE A 661 -23.36 25.90 -3.48
CA ILE A 661 -23.98 25.56 -4.77
C ILE A 661 -23.20 24.42 -5.43
N ARG A 662 -23.90 23.48 -6.06
CA ARG A 662 -23.26 22.38 -6.78
C ARG A 662 -22.26 22.87 -7.84
N GLY A 663 -21.07 22.26 -7.82
CA GLY A 663 -19.91 22.63 -8.64
C GLY A 663 -18.97 23.64 -7.99
N SER A 664 -19.23 24.07 -6.75
CA SER A 664 -18.28 24.84 -5.93
C SER A 664 -17.41 23.91 -5.07
N GLN A 665 -16.21 24.36 -4.71
CA GLN A 665 -15.29 23.58 -3.87
C GLN A 665 -15.88 23.36 -2.47
N GLU A 666 -16.61 24.34 -1.97
CA GLU A 666 -17.24 24.34 -0.65
C GLU A 666 -18.40 23.34 -0.57
N PHE A 667 -19.16 23.16 -1.66
CA PHE A 667 -20.18 22.14 -1.78
C PHE A 667 -19.59 20.72 -1.70
N GLU A 668 -18.48 20.48 -2.41
CA GLU A 668 -17.79 19.19 -2.38
C GLU A 668 -17.20 18.90 -0.98
N LEU A 669 -16.59 19.90 -0.34
CA LEU A 669 -16.08 19.81 1.02
C LEU A 669 -17.18 19.53 2.06
N TYR A 670 -18.37 20.12 1.88
CA TYR A 670 -19.50 19.88 2.78
C TYR A 670 -19.92 18.40 2.76
N PHE A 671 -20.12 17.80 1.58
CA PHE A 671 -20.46 16.37 1.49
C PHE A 671 -19.32 15.44 1.93
N LYS A 672 -18.06 15.89 1.84
CA LYS A 672 -16.88 15.16 2.35
C LYS A 672 -16.77 15.16 3.88
N ASN A 673 -17.14 16.28 4.53
CA ASN A 673 -16.98 16.47 5.97
C ASN A 673 -18.17 15.97 6.79
N VAL A 674 -19.38 16.04 6.24
CA VAL A 674 -20.58 15.59 6.92
C VAL A 674 -20.67 14.06 6.76
N LYS A 675 -20.59 13.32 7.87
CA LYS A 675 -20.71 11.83 7.92
C LYS A 675 -22.12 11.34 7.54
N LEU A 676 -22.59 11.67 6.34
CA LEU A 676 -23.88 11.27 5.82
C LEU A 676 -23.73 9.85 5.29
N LYS A 677 -24.48 8.90 5.88
CA LYS A 677 -24.58 7.55 5.32
C LYS A 677 -25.38 7.62 4.02
N GLY A 678 -24.68 7.74 2.89
CA GLY A 678 -25.22 7.51 1.55
C GLY A 678 -25.03 8.68 0.58
N ASP A 679 -24.17 8.48 -0.43
CA ASP A 679 -23.98 9.35 -1.60
C ASP A 679 -25.24 9.56 -2.47
N ALA A 680 -26.34 8.88 -2.15
CA ALA A 680 -27.60 8.92 -2.91
C ALA A 680 -28.26 10.31 -3.00
N PHE A 681 -27.96 11.24 -2.07
CA PHE A 681 -28.53 12.60 -2.11
C PHE A 681 -27.64 13.62 -2.82
N LYS A 682 -26.32 13.39 -2.88
CA LYS A 682 -25.37 14.31 -3.54
C LYS A 682 -25.70 14.47 -5.02
N SER A 683 -25.97 13.35 -5.70
CA SER A 683 -26.34 13.31 -7.12
C SER A 683 -27.60 14.11 -7.47
N LYS A 684 -28.49 14.37 -6.51
CA LYS A 684 -29.75 15.11 -6.69
C LYS A 684 -29.76 16.51 -6.06
N THR A 685 -28.76 16.87 -5.26
CA THR A 685 -28.71 18.16 -4.57
C THR A 685 -28.25 19.26 -5.54
N LEU A 686 -28.97 20.40 -5.54
CA LEU A 686 -28.67 21.61 -6.31
C LEU A 686 -27.85 22.61 -5.48
N ALA A 687 -28.22 22.76 -4.20
CA ALA A 687 -27.50 23.56 -3.21
C ALA A 687 -27.78 23.10 -1.79
N VAL A 688 -26.90 23.46 -0.86
CA VAL A 688 -27.04 23.25 0.58
C VAL A 688 -27.09 24.60 1.26
N ILE A 689 -28.06 24.81 2.15
CA ILE A 689 -28.00 25.89 3.12
C ILE A 689 -27.36 25.33 4.38
N ASP A 690 -26.12 25.74 4.65
CA ASP A 690 -25.31 25.35 5.80
C ASP A 690 -25.58 26.32 6.97
N ASP A 691 -26.21 25.83 8.04
CA ASP A 691 -26.53 26.59 9.25
C ASP A 691 -25.36 26.56 10.24
N LYS A 692 -24.51 27.58 10.17
CA LYS A 692 -23.33 27.72 11.05
C LYS A 692 -23.67 28.08 12.50
N THR A 693 -24.96 28.16 12.85
CA THR A 693 -25.39 28.42 14.23
C THR A 693 -25.41 27.14 15.06
N ARG A 694 -25.57 27.27 16.39
CA ARG A 694 -25.60 26.10 17.31
C ARG A 694 -26.78 25.14 17.07
N THR A 695 -27.77 25.51 16.26
CA THR A 695 -28.89 24.62 15.91
C THR A 695 -28.51 23.59 14.87
N ASP A 696 -27.57 23.91 13.97
CA ASP A 696 -27.03 23.02 12.94
C ASP A 696 -28.15 22.33 12.14
N LEU A 697 -29.08 23.16 11.65
CA LEU A 697 -30.22 22.76 10.83
C LEU A 697 -29.99 23.16 9.38
N ASP A 698 -29.24 22.32 8.68
CA ASP A 698 -28.96 22.49 7.27
C ASP A 698 -30.16 22.09 6.42
N LEU A 699 -30.19 22.58 5.19
CA LEU A 699 -31.26 22.27 4.26
C LEU A 699 -30.70 21.97 2.88
N PHE A 700 -30.90 20.74 2.41
CA PHE A 700 -30.59 20.39 1.03
C PHE A 700 -31.74 20.82 0.15
N ILE A 701 -31.42 21.58 -0.89
CA ILE A 701 -32.32 21.90 -1.99
C ILE A 701 -31.98 20.91 -3.10
N THR A 702 -32.89 19.99 -3.39
CA THR A 702 -32.68 18.93 -4.39
C THR A 702 -33.54 19.14 -5.62
N SER A 703 -33.27 18.38 -6.67
CA SER A 703 -34.15 18.26 -7.84
C SER A 703 -35.57 17.83 -7.45
N ASP A 704 -35.71 17.08 -6.37
CA ASP A 704 -36.96 16.43 -5.97
C ASP A 704 -37.70 17.10 -4.80
N GLY A 705 -37.14 18.16 -4.22
CA GLY A 705 -37.74 18.85 -3.07
C GLY A 705 -36.70 19.39 -2.12
N ILE A 706 -36.99 19.37 -0.82
CA ILE A 706 -36.04 19.75 0.23
C ILE A 706 -35.82 18.62 1.22
N VAL A 707 -34.60 18.54 1.73
CA VAL A 707 -34.20 17.56 2.74
C VAL A 707 -33.58 18.31 3.93
N PRO A 708 -34.26 18.37 5.08
CA PRO A 708 -33.67 18.90 6.29
C PRO A 708 -32.55 17.98 6.77
N VAL A 709 -31.45 18.57 7.24
CA VAL A 709 -30.35 17.84 7.86
C VAL A 709 -30.09 18.48 9.21
N LYS A 710 -30.21 17.67 10.27
CA LYS A 710 -30.05 18.17 11.64
C LYS A 710 -28.91 17.43 12.30
N ARG A 711 -27.84 18.13 12.68
CA ARG A 711 -26.65 17.52 13.31
C ARG A 711 -26.13 16.33 12.52
N SER A 712 -25.93 16.54 11.21
CA SER A 712 -25.44 15.52 10.26
C SER A 712 -26.35 14.29 10.10
N LYS A 713 -27.64 14.37 10.48
CA LYS A 713 -28.65 13.34 10.18
C LYS A 713 -29.63 13.84 9.13
N VAL A 714 -29.69 13.13 8.01
CA VAL A 714 -30.61 13.37 6.89
C VAL A 714 -32.02 12.97 7.29
N ASP A 715 -32.98 13.87 7.12
CA ASP A 715 -34.40 13.59 7.28
C ASP A 715 -35.05 13.16 5.95
N LYS A 716 -36.34 12.84 5.95
CA LYS A 716 -37.07 12.41 4.75
C LYS A 716 -37.27 13.59 3.79
N LEU A 717 -37.03 13.33 2.50
CA LEU A 717 -37.35 14.24 1.39
C LEU A 717 -38.80 14.74 1.48
N ARG A 718 -38.96 16.06 1.38
CA ARG A 718 -40.25 16.76 1.29
C ARG A 718 -40.41 17.35 -0.11
N GLU A 719 -41.41 16.87 -0.84
CA GLU A 719 -41.72 17.36 -2.19
C GLU A 719 -42.20 18.83 -2.16
N PHE A 720 -41.89 19.58 -3.22
CA PHE A 720 -42.19 21.02 -3.31
C PHE A 720 -43.68 21.37 -3.14
N ASP A 721 -44.59 20.48 -3.55
CA ASP A 721 -46.03 20.67 -3.50
C ASP A 721 -46.65 20.50 -2.11
N LYS A 722 -45.86 20.00 -1.14
CA LYS A 722 -46.28 19.78 0.25
C LYS A 722 -45.81 20.88 1.20
N LEU A 723 -45.12 21.92 0.69
CA LEU A 723 -44.53 23.01 1.49
C LEU A 723 -45.49 24.19 1.64
N GLU A 724 -45.75 24.62 2.87
CA GLU A 724 -46.59 25.78 3.18
C GLU A 724 -45.77 26.91 3.83
N TYR A 725 -45.85 28.12 3.30
CA TYR A 725 -45.23 29.30 3.90
C TYR A 725 -46.10 29.88 5.03
N GLN A 726 -45.56 29.96 6.23
CA GLN A 726 -46.23 30.52 7.41
C GLN A 726 -45.70 31.91 7.81
N GLY A 727 -45.12 32.65 6.86
CA GLY A 727 -44.62 34.01 7.08
C GLY A 727 -43.23 34.10 7.70
N LYS A 728 -42.87 33.26 8.68
CA LYS A 728 -41.50 33.20 9.25
C LYS A 728 -40.89 31.79 9.24
N SER A 729 -41.63 30.80 8.78
CA SER A 729 -41.21 29.41 8.67
C SER A 729 -41.81 28.76 7.42
N ILE A 730 -41.19 27.68 6.97
CA ILE A 730 -41.72 26.77 5.94
C ILE A 730 -42.16 25.50 6.65
N LYS A 731 -43.42 25.15 6.53
CA LYS A 731 -43.97 23.91 7.09
C LYS A 731 -43.51 22.73 6.25
N LEU A 732 -42.89 21.75 6.90
CA LEU A 732 -42.33 20.54 6.29
C LEU A 732 -43.23 19.32 6.49
N GLY A 733 -44.16 19.39 7.43
CA GLY A 733 -45.09 18.35 7.85
C GLY A 733 -45.67 18.69 9.22
N TRP A 734 -46.62 17.92 9.76
CA TRP A 734 -47.02 18.11 11.16
C TRP A 734 -46.18 17.18 12.05
N PRO A 735 -45.42 17.67 13.04
CA PRO A 735 -45.31 19.05 13.55
C PRO A 735 -44.05 19.84 13.09
N GLU A 736 -43.41 19.44 11.99
CA GLU A 736 -42.10 19.95 11.56
C GLU A 736 -42.15 21.25 10.74
N GLU A 737 -41.32 22.22 11.12
CA GLU A 737 -41.16 23.50 10.41
C GLU A 737 -39.67 23.87 10.29
N TYR A 738 -39.29 24.46 9.15
CA TYR A 738 -37.98 25.05 8.91
C TYR A 738 -38.03 26.56 9.15
N SER A 739 -37.14 27.06 10.00
CA SER A 739 -36.94 28.49 10.19
C SER A 739 -35.48 28.76 10.52
N ASN A 740 -34.84 29.69 9.81
CA ASN A 740 -33.52 30.20 10.13
C ASN A 740 -33.54 31.72 10.06
N ARG A 741 -33.03 32.41 11.09
CA ARG A 741 -33.00 33.88 11.17
C ARG A 741 -31.95 34.52 10.26
N ALA A 742 -30.97 33.74 9.82
CA ALA A 742 -29.93 34.16 8.88
C ALA A 742 -30.36 33.96 7.42
N VAL A 743 -31.55 33.41 7.19
CA VAL A 743 -32.09 33.08 5.87
C VAL A 743 -33.37 33.87 5.63
N ASN A 744 -33.46 34.54 4.49
CA ASN A 744 -34.71 35.16 4.04
C ASN A 744 -35.69 34.05 3.62
N VAL A 745 -36.49 33.58 4.57
CA VAL A 745 -37.42 32.46 4.39
C VAL A 745 -38.45 32.75 3.27
N GLY A 746 -38.80 34.01 3.05
CA GLY A 746 -39.69 34.42 1.96
C GLY A 746 -39.06 34.22 0.57
N ASN A 747 -37.80 34.65 0.40
CA ASN A 747 -37.06 34.45 -0.84
C ASN A 747 -36.72 32.99 -1.08
N LEU A 748 -36.39 32.24 -0.02
CA LEU A 748 -36.21 30.80 -0.07
C LEU A 748 -37.50 30.11 -0.56
N TYR A 749 -38.66 30.43 0.03
CA TYR A 749 -39.94 29.84 -0.40
C TYR A 749 -40.26 30.17 -1.87
N ASN A 750 -40.03 31.42 -2.29
CA ASN A 750 -40.20 31.84 -3.68
C ASN A 750 -39.28 31.05 -4.64
N LEU A 751 -38.04 30.76 -4.24
CA LEU A 751 -37.15 29.88 -5.00
C LEU A 751 -37.75 28.46 -5.08
N LEU A 752 -38.16 27.88 -3.96
CA LEU A 752 -38.72 26.52 -3.93
C LEU A 752 -39.98 26.39 -4.79
N GLU A 753 -40.85 27.42 -4.82
CA GLU A 753 -42.00 27.46 -5.72
C GLU A 753 -41.60 27.51 -7.21
N ARG A 754 -40.55 28.26 -7.54
CA ARG A 754 -40.01 28.31 -8.92
C ARG A 754 -39.41 26.97 -9.32
N LEU A 755 -38.66 26.31 -8.44
CA LEU A 755 -38.11 24.98 -8.66
C LEU A 755 -39.24 23.95 -8.84
N GLY A 756 -40.28 23.99 -7.99
CA GLY A 756 -41.47 23.15 -8.13
C GLY A 756 -42.21 23.35 -9.45
N LYS A 757 -42.23 24.57 -10.01
CA LYS A 757 -42.79 24.85 -11.34
C LYS A 757 -41.91 24.29 -12.46
N ILE A 758 -40.58 24.45 -12.36
CA ILE A 758 -39.63 23.89 -13.34
C ILE A 758 -39.70 22.36 -13.33
N ARG A 759 -39.99 21.73 -12.18
CA ARG A 759 -40.11 20.27 -12.04
C ARG A 759 -41.35 19.69 -12.71
N LYS A 760 -42.44 20.45 -12.74
CA LYS A 760 -43.73 20.03 -13.32
C LYS A 760 -43.79 20.17 -14.84
N ILE A 761 -42.76 20.79 -15.45
CA ILE A 761 -42.58 21.00 -16.90
C ILE A 761 -41.64 19.93 -17.42
#